data_AF-A0A2A2KL38-F1
#
_entry.id   AF-A0A2A2KL38-F1
#
_cell.length_a   1.000
_cell.length_b   1.000
_cell.length_c   1.000
_cell.angle_alpha   90.00
_cell.angle_beta   90.00
_cell.angle_gamma   90.00
#
_symmetry.space_group_name_H-M   'P 1'
#
loop_
_entity.id
_entity.type
_entity.pdbx_description
1 polymer ?
#
loop_
_entity_poly.entity_id
_entity_poly.type
_entity_poly.pdbx_seq_one_letter_code
_entity_poly.pdbx_strand_id
1 'polypeptide(L)'
;MTVNGAGEEMAQLTSGRNFQGNFMGWLKKNLLLVLTISAVILGAIAGFALRPLKLSGHGISYVSFPGEMLMHMLKMMILPLIVSSLISGLAQLDAKQSGKMGSIAVTYYISTTAIAVITGIILVLTIHPGDPLIRRDIKDSGIKKQEVSTVETLLDLMRNMFPENIVQATFQQVQSKYPEGVNLTNDKGEKMMPQSEYINGMNVLGIIVFCTAIGISLSQLGDEAATMINFFVILDKVIMKIVMLVMWYSPLGIFCLIMGKILQIGDVVDMARMLAMYIVTVMSGLAIHALITLPLIYYIATKKNPYKFMKGMVQAWITALGTASSSATLPMTFSCLEENLGVDRRVTRFVLPVGATINMDGTALYEAVAAIFIAQMNGRDLSFGQVITVSITATLAAIGAASVPSAGLVTMLLVLTAVGLPVNDVSLIVAVDWMLDRFRTSINVLGDAIGAGIVYHYVKDDLAEHDRQALIHREQILAHPEQRKKSSIPGYIAVPQEEIIQHKSKSNARLSHEGPKKSDSKSSAPKAHVDMVFFRKLIRILRILVPRFFSMETFYLILIAFSLLARTYADVYVITTSTRIESSIIDRDMYGFAIHLFKYVLNMPAISFVNSLLKFGLNEVRLRFRERLSTHLYAKYLKGFNFYKMTNLDNRIQNPDQLLTQDVDKLCEGIVELYSNLSKPLLDVLLYLHRIGTSIGFGAPIILFVYLMLTGFFLTFLRRPIGRLTVQEQALEGEFRFVNSRLITNSEEIAFYQGNDRERVTVMTSFGRLVEHLRKVILFRFSIGVVDNIVAKYFATVIGWFAVSRGFFDRTNERLNRMERNELMQEYYNSGRMMYKMAEALGRLALAGRDMTRLSGFTTRVDSLMNVLDDIDKGSYKRTMVTDTKLHVINGEASKEKALERMDIKPGAGQLIIEDNIIRFENVPLVTPNGDVLVKSLNLEVASGTNVLVCGPNGCGKSSLFRVLGELWPLFGGKLTKPAKGKLFYVPQRPYMTIGTLRDQVIYPDRKIDMIRKGITDQDLEDYLENVQLSYILSREGGWDAVQDWMDVLSGGEKQRVAMARLFYHRPQFAILDECTSAVSVDVEGAMYRLCRDMSITLFTVSHRKSLWVHHEYSLYMDGRGSYKFEKIDHSSENKFGS
;
A
#
# COMPACT_ATOMS: atom_id res chain seq x y z
N MET A 1 12.57 -1.59 5.46
CA MET A 1 11.24 -1.33 4.87
C MET A 1 10.39 -2.57 5.07
N THR A 2 9.51 -2.54 6.06
CA THR A 2 8.86 -3.72 6.65
C THR A 2 7.63 -4.17 5.87
N VAL A 3 7.57 -5.47 5.60
CA VAL A 3 6.50 -6.17 4.87
C VAL A 3 5.24 -6.30 5.74
N ASN A 4 4.49 -5.20 5.88
CA ASN A 4 3.13 -5.19 6.42
C ASN A 4 2.05 -4.76 5.40
N GLY A 5 2.42 -4.50 4.14
CA GLY A 5 1.49 -4.04 3.10
C GLY A 5 0.57 -5.11 2.48
N ALA A 6 0.91 -6.41 2.54
CA ALA A 6 0.19 -7.42 1.76
C ALA A 6 -1.16 -7.87 2.35
N GLY A 7 -1.41 -7.59 3.63
CA GLY A 7 -2.70 -7.87 4.28
C GLY A 7 -3.73 -6.74 4.12
N GLU A 8 -3.24 -5.50 4.04
CA GLU A 8 -4.06 -4.31 3.76
C GLU A 8 -4.42 -4.20 2.27
N GLU A 9 -3.57 -4.71 1.36
CA GLU A 9 -3.83 -4.66 -0.09
C GLU A 9 -5.00 -5.56 -0.53
N MET A 10 -5.26 -6.69 0.12
CA MET A 10 -6.41 -7.55 -0.21
C MET A 10 -7.76 -6.97 0.27
N ALA A 11 -7.77 -6.17 1.33
CA ALA A 11 -8.98 -5.51 1.82
C ALA A 11 -9.33 -4.25 0.99
N GLN A 12 -8.35 -3.66 0.31
CA GLN A 12 -8.54 -2.52 -0.60
C GLN A 12 -9.02 -2.92 -2.01
N LEU A 13 -9.13 -4.22 -2.32
CA LEU A 13 -9.63 -4.74 -3.61
C LEU A 13 -11.09 -4.40 -3.94
N THR A 14 -11.83 -3.75 -3.03
CA THR A 14 -13.27 -3.45 -3.19
C THR A 14 -13.58 -2.00 -3.61
N SER A 15 -12.59 -1.17 -3.92
CA SER A 15 -12.76 0.23 -4.37
C SER A 15 -12.33 0.43 -5.83
N GLY A 16 -13.30 0.37 -6.74
CA GLY A 16 -13.14 0.19 -8.20
C GLY A 16 -12.50 1.31 -9.05
N ARG A 17 -11.86 2.34 -8.46
CA ARG A 17 -11.15 3.38 -9.22
C ARG A 17 -9.61 3.35 -9.09
N ASN A 18 -9.07 2.70 -8.06
CA ASN A 18 -7.62 2.51 -7.90
C ASN A 18 -7.14 1.13 -8.35
N PHE A 19 -8.04 0.28 -8.85
CA PHE A 19 -7.72 -1.11 -9.20
C PHE A 19 -6.71 -1.21 -10.34
N GLN A 20 -6.82 -0.43 -11.43
CA GLN A 20 -5.84 -0.54 -12.53
C GLN A 20 -4.45 -0.02 -12.16
N GLY A 21 -4.35 1.08 -11.41
CA GLY A 21 -3.07 1.62 -10.95
C GLY A 21 -2.39 0.71 -9.92
N ASN A 22 -3.15 0.21 -8.95
CA ASN A 22 -2.63 -0.66 -7.90
C ASN A 22 -2.42 -2.11 -8.39
N PHE A 23 -3.26 -2.62 -9.30
CA PHE A 23 -3.07 -3.91 -9.95
C PHE A 23 -1.87 -3.87 -10.89
N MET A 24 -1.70 -2.81 -11.69
CA MET A 24 -0.51 -2.68 -12.53
C MET A 24 0.76 -2.46 -11.68
N GLY A 25 0.65 -1.76 -10.56
CA GLY A 25 1.73 -1.65 -9.56
C GLY A 25 2.07 -2.99 -8.91
N TRP A 26 1.07 -3.78 -8.54
CA TRP A 26 1.23 -5.13 -8.01
C TRP A 26 1.79 -6.11 -9.06
N LEU A 27 1.30 -6.01 -10.30
CA LEU A 27 1.73 -6.82 -11.44
C LEU A 27 3.18 -6.51 -11.79
N LYS A 28 3.58 -5.23 -11.81
CA LYS A 28 5.00 -4.84 -11.99
C LYS A 28 5.88 -5.38 -10.88
N LYS A 29 5.42 -5.34 -9.62
CA LYS A 29 6.16 -5.89 -8.48
C LYS A 29 6.26 -7.41 -8.48
N ASN A 30 5.26 -8.13 -9.00
CA ASN A 30 5.17 -9.59 -8.96
C ASN A 30 5.22 -10.22 -10.36
N LEU A 31 5.79 -9.53 -11.35
CA LEU A 31 5.73 -9.93 -12.76
C LEU A 31 6.33 -11.31 -13.00
N LEU A 32 7.49 -11.56 -12.40
CA LEU A 32 8.20 -12.84 -12.54
C LEU A 32 7.38 -14.00 -11.98
N LEU A 33 6.79 -13.83 -10.79
CA LEU A 33 5.89 -14.82 -10.18
C LEU A 33 4.68 -15.14 -11.06
N VAL A 34 4.03 -14.11 -11.62
CA VAL A 34 2.86 -14.27 -12.50
C VAL A 34 3.25 -15.02 -13.79
N LEU A 35 4.39 -14.68 -14.40
CA LEU A 35 4.91 -15.35 -15.58
C LEU A 35 5.22 -16.82 -15.30
N THR A 36 5.85 -17.14 -14.18
CA THR A 36 6.19 -18.52 -13.80
C THR A 36 4.93 -19.37 -13.53
N ILE A 37 3.92 -18.85 -12.82
CA ILE A 37 2.65 -19.56 -12.61
C ILE A 37 1.96 -19.82 -13.95
N SER A 38 1.92 -18.80 -14.81
CA SER A 38 1.30 -18.91 -16.14
C SER A 38 2.01 -19.94 -17.00
N ALA A 39 3.36 -19.97 -16.97
CA ALA A 39 4.17 -20.95 -17.70
C ALA A 39 3.88 -22.39 -17.30
N VAL A 40 3.68 -22.67 -16.01
CA VAL A 40 3.32 -24.01 -15.51
C VAL A 40 1.96 -24.46 -16.05
N ILE A 41 0.95 -23.59 -15.91
CA ILE A 41 -0.43 -23.90 -16.33
C ILE A 41 -0.49 -24.08 -17.86
N LEU A 42 0.09 -23.14 -18.60
CA LEU A 42 0.10 -23.18 -20.05
C LEU A 42 0.93 -24.35 -20.57
N GLY A 43 2.06 -24.69 -19.92
CA GLY A 43 2.89 -25.83 -20.29
C GLY A 43 2.18 -27.16 -20.10
N ALA A 44 1.41 -27.28 -19.01
CA ALA A 44 0.56 -28.45 -18.77
C ALA A 44 -0.55 -28.57 -19.83
N ILE A 45 -1.29 -27.48 -20.08
CA ILE A 45 -2.37 -27.46 -21.09
C ILE A 45 -1.83 -27.79 -22.47
N ALA A 46 -0.72 -27.16 -22.88
CA ALA A 46 -0.08 -27.41 -24.16
C ALA A 46 0.43 -28.86 -24.28
N GLY A 47 1.04 -29.39 -23.20
CA GLY A 47 1.48 -30.79 -23.14
C GLY A 47 0.35 -31.79 -23.36
N PHE A 48 -0.80 -31.61 -22.69
CA PHE A 48 -1.97 -32.48 -22.88
C PHE A 48 -2.64 -32.28 -24.25
N ALA A 49 -2.69 -31.04 -24.77
CA ALA A 49 -3.29 -30.73 -26.06
C ALA A 49 -2.48 -31.26 -27.25
N LEU A 50 -1.14 -31.27 -27.16
CA LEU A 50 -0.24 -31.76 -28.21
C LEU A 50 -0.07 -33.28 -28.18
N ARG A 51 -0.42 -33.94 -27.07
CA ARG A 51 -0.25 -35.40 -26.89
C ARG A 51 -0.97 -36.27 -27.92
N PRO A 52 -2.22 -35.98 -28.34
CA PRO A 52 -2.91 -36.76 -29.38
C PRO A 52 -2.20 -36.78 -30.73
N LEU A 53 -1.31 -35.80 -30.99
CA LEU A 53 -0.58 -35.67 -32.25
C LEU A 53 0.61 -36.65 -32.36
N LYS A 54 0.94 -37.40 -31.30
CA LYS A 54 2.03 -38.42 -31.27
C LYS A 54 3.31 -37.96 -31.97
N LEU A 55 3.87 -36.84 -31.50
CA LEU A 55 5.12 -36.27 -32.02
C LEU A 55 6.26 -37.29 -32.00
N SER A 56 7.13 -37.26 -33.02
CA SER A 56 8.34 -38.09 -33.06
C SER A 56 9.30 -37.75 -31.91
N GLY A 57 10.19 -38.68 -31.53
CA GLY A 57 11.17 -38.46 -30.46
C GLY A 57 12.03 -37.20 -30.66
N HIS A 58 12.39 -36.88 -31.92
CA HIS A 58 13.06 -35.63 -32.26
C HIS A 58 12.17 -34.39 -32.04
N GLY A 59 10.88 -34.47 -32.38
CA GLY A 59 9.92 -33.40 -32.13
C GLY A 59 9.78 -33.09 -30.64
N ILE A 60 9.71 -34.13 -29.79
CA ILE A 60 9.69 -33.96 -28.33
C ILE A 60 10.97 -33.29 -27.84
N SER A 61 12.14 -33.71 -28.36
CA SER A 61 13.44 -33.14 -27.98
C SER A 61 13.54 -31.65 -28.31
N TYR A 62 13.07 -31.20 -29.48
CA TYR A 62 13.08 -29.79 -29.85
C TYR A 62 12.13 -28.95 -29.00
N VAL A 63 10.96 -29.49 -28.66
CA VAL A 63 9.98 -28.84 -27.80
C VAL A 63 10.49 -28.72 -26.36
N SER A 64 11.27 -29.69 -25.86
CA SER A 64 11.85 -29.66 -24.53
C SER A 64 13.17 -28.89 -24.42
N PHE A 65 13.83 -28.57 -25.54
CA PHE A 65 15.19 -28.01 -25.57
C PHE A 65 15.36 -26.70 -24.76
N PRO A 66 14.46 -25.71 -24.82
CA PRO A 66 14.56 -24.52 -23.96
C PRO A 66 14.48 -24.85 -22.45
N GLY A 67 13.74 -25.91 -22.10
CA GLY A 67 13.68 -26.41 -20.73
C GLY A 67 14.99 -27.08 -20.29
N GLU A 68 15.65 -27.81 -21.20
CA GLU A 68 16.96 -28.42 -20.97
C GLU A 68 18.05 -27.35 -20.80
N MET A 69 18.03 -26.30 -21.63
CA MET A 69 18.93 -25.15 -21.49
C MET A 69 18.79 -24.47 -20.12
N LEU A 70 17.56 -24.29 -19.62
CA LEU A 70 17.34 -23.75 -18.26
C LEU A 70 18.02 -24.63 -17.21
N MET A 71 17.90 -25.94 -17.32
CA MET A 71 18.53 -26.87 -16.37
C MET A 71 20.06 -26.81 -16.42
N HIS A 72 20.66 -26.66 -17.59
CA HIS A 72 22.11 -26.47 -17.72
C HIS A 72 22.58 -25.16 -17.09
N MET A 73 21.87 -24.05 -17.33
CA MET A 73 22.18 -22.76 -16.71
C MET A 73 22.08 -22.83 -15.18
N LEU A 74 21.03 -23.45 -14.63
CA LEU A 74 20.86 -23.59 -13.18
C LEU A 74 21.96 -24.48 -12.58
N LYS A 75 22.28 -25.63 -13.19
CA LYS A 75 23.36 -26.53 -12.72
C LYS A 75 24.73 -25.85 -12.71
N MET A 76 25.02 -25.06 -13.74
CA MET A 76 26.27 -24.28 -13.85
C MET A 76 26.44 -23.31 -12.67
N MET A 77 25.35 -22.74 -12.16
CA MET A 77 25.39 -21.78 -11.04
C MET A 77 25.61 -22.42 -9.67
N ILE A 78 25.35 -23.72 -9.50
CA ILE A 78 25.38 -24.39 -8.19
C ILE A 78 26.79 -24.36 -7.59
N LEU A 79 27.80 -24.80 -8.33
CA LEU A 79 29.18 -24.88 -7.83
C LEU A 79 29.73 -23.53 -7.35
N PRO A 80 29.76 -22.45 -8.18
CA PRO A 80 30.30 -21.18 -7.74
C PRO A 80 29.47 -20.55 -6.61
N LEU A 81 28.15 -20.79 -6.60
CA LEU A 81 27.26 -20.30 -5.54
C LEU A 81 27.55 -21.01 -4.21
N ILE A 82 27.57 -22.34 -4.16
CA ILE A 82 27.85 -23.10 -2.94
C ILE A 82 29.19 -22.69 -2.33
N VAL A 83 30.25 -22.65 -3.15
CA VAL A 83 31.60 -22.30 -2.69
C VAL A 83 31.65 -20.87 -2.16
N SER A 84 31.18 -19.89 -2.93
CA SER A 84 31.25 -18.48 -2.51
C SER A 84 30.30 -18.12 -1.37
N SER A 85 29.07 -18.65 -1.38
CA SER A 85 28.05 -18.38 -0.37
C SER A 85 28.32 -19.06 0.97
N LEU A 86 28.75 -20.34 0.99
CA LEU A 86 29.06 -21.03 2.26
C LEU A 86 30.29 -20.44 2.94
N ILE A 87 31.38 -20.25 2.17
CA ILE A 87 32.62 -19.70 2.72
C ILE A 87 32.38 -18.29 3.23
N SER A 88 31.71 -17.42 2.45
CA SER A 88 31.39 -16.07 2.90
C SER A 88 30.43 -16.05 4.09
N GLY A 89 29.41 -16.92 4.11
CA GLY A 89 28.42 -16.98 5.18
C GLY A 89 29.02 -17.40 6.52
N LEU A 90 29.87 -18.43 6.52
CA LEU A 90 30.50 -18.97 7.72
C LEU A 90 31.70 -18.15 8.20
N ALA A 91 32.45 -17.52 7.30
CA ALA A 91 33.60 -16.70 7.69
C ALA A 91 33.20 -15.39 8.40
N GLN A 92 31.92 -15.00 8.32
CA GLN A 92 31.35 -13.84 9.01
C GLN A 92 30.74 -14.19 10.39
N LEU A 93 30.86 -15.44 10.84
CA LEU A 93 30.24 -15.95 12.06
C LEU A 93 31.29 -16.52 13.01
N ASP A 94 31.13 -16.28 14.31
CA ASP A 94 31.96 -16.90 15.34
C ASP A 94 31.69 -18.42 15.41
N ALA A 95 32.73 -19.22 15.70
CA ALA A 95 32.62 -20.69 15.79
C ALA A 95 31.50 -21.17 16.73
N LYS A 96 31.26 -20.46 17.85
CA LYS A 96 30.18 -20.76 18.80
C LYS A 96 28.79 -20.50 18.21
N GLN A 97 28.64 -19.44 17.42
CA GLN A 97 27.39 -19.08 16.76
C GLN A 97 27.09 -20.05 15.61
N SER A 98 28.10 -20.37 14.81
CA SER A 98 28.03 -21.39 13.75
C SER A 98 27.60 -22.76 14.33
N GLY A 99 28.14 -23.15 15.49
CA GLY A 99 27.73 -24.37 16.20
C GLY A 99 26.27 -24.33 16.66
N LYS A 100 25.80 -23.21 17.23
CA LYS A 100 24.39 -23.04 17.65
C LYS A 100 23.45 -23.11 16.45
N MET A 101 23.72 -22.36 15.37
CA MET A 101 22.92 -22.40 14.13
C MET A 101 22.86 -23.81 13.54
N GLY A 102 24.01 -24.49 13.45
CA GLY A 102 24.10 -25.87 12.95
C GLY A 102 23.30 -26.86 13.79
N SER A 103 23.41 -26.79 15.11
CA SER A 103 22.69 -27.70 16.00
C SER A 103 21.16 -27.57 15.86
N ILE A 104 20.65 -26.35 15.71
CA ILE A 104 19.22 -26.09 15.53
C ILE A 104 18.76 -26.60 14.15
N ALA A 105 19.53 -26.33 13.09
CA ALA A 105 19.21 -26.75 11.74
C ALA A 105 19.18 -28.28 11.60
N VAL A 106 20.21 -28.98 12.08
CA VAL A 106 20.29 -30.45 12.03
C VAL A 106 19.19 -31.10 12.88
N THR A 107 18.93 -30.59 14.08
CA THR A 107 17.84 -31.09 14.93
C THR A 107 16.48 -30.94 14.23
N TYR A 108 16.25 -29.78 13.60
CA TYR A 108 15.05 -29.53 12.82
C TYR A 108 14.93 -30.55 11.66
N TYR A 109 15.95 -30.71 10.83
CA TYR A 109 15.93 -31.63 9.68
C TYR A 109 15.66 -33.08 10.07
N ILE A 110 16.36 -33.61 11.07
CA ILE A 110 16.12 -34.98 11.54
C ILE A 110 14.69 -35.13 12.06
N SER A 111 14.19 -34.14 12.81
CA SER A 111 12.83 -34.19 13.36
C SER A 111 11.75 -34.11 12.28
N THR A 112 11.90 -33.26 11.26
CA THR A 112 10.91 -33.11 10.19
C THR A 112 10.88 -34.32 9.29
N THR A 113 12.03 -34.88 8.95
CA THR A 113 12.12 -36.09 8.12
C THR A 113 11.51 -37.29 8.83
N ALA A 114 11.77 -37.45 10.14
CA ALA A 114 11.13 -38.50 10.94
C ALA A 114 9.59 -38.34 10.98
N ILE A 115 9.08 -37.12 11.18
CA ILE A 115 7.63 -36.87 11.17
C ILE A 115 7.02 -37.13 9.79
N ALA A 116 7.72 -36.78 8.70
CA ALA A 116 7.28 -37.04 7.33
C ALA A 116 7.13 -38.56 7.08
N VAL A 117 8.14 -39.35 7.48
CA VAL A 117 8.12 -40.82 7.39
C VAL A 117 6.97 -41.41 8.20
N ILE A 118 6.79 -40.99 9.46
CA ILE A 118 5.69 -41.46 10.31
C ILE A 118 4.34 -41.14 9.67
N THR A 119 4.17 -39.93 9.13
CA THR A 119 2.94 -39.52 8.42
C THR A 119 2.67 -40.42 7.21
N GLY A 120 3.70 -40.73 6.42
CA GLY A 120 3.62 -41.66 5.30
C GLY A 120 3.19 -43.07 5.73
N ILE A 121 3.82 -43.62 6.78
CA ILE A 121 3.51 -44.94 7.33
C ILE A 121 2.05 -45.01 7.82
N ILE A 122 1.59 -44.00 8.57
CA ILE A 122 0.20 -43.96 9.06
C ILE A 122 -0.78 -43.97 7.87
N LEU A 123 -0.53 -43.17 6.84
CA LEU A 123 -1.42 -43.07 5.69
C LEU A 123 -1.45 -44.35 4.85
N VAL A 124 -0.31 -44.97 4.57
CA VAL A 124 -0.27 -46.21 3.75
C VAL A 124 -0.88 -47.40 4.48
N LEU A 125 -0.73 -47.48 5.81
CA LEU A 125 -1.38 -48.52 6.61
C LEU A 125 -2.90 -48.32 6.68
N THR A 126 -3.36 -47.05 6.73
CA THR A 126 -4.80 -46.70 6.83
C THR A 126 -5.51 -46.84 5.48
N ILE A 127 -4.91 -46.36 4.39
CA ILE A 127 -5.51 -46.37 3.05
C ILE A 127 -5.38 -47.76 2.40
N HIS A 128 -4.31 -48.48 2.74
CA HIS A 128 -4.04 -49.83 2.24
C HIS A 128 -4.04 -49.94 0.69
N PRO A 129 -3.17 -49.18 0.00
CA PRO A 129 -3.22 -49.08 -1.47
C PRO A 129 -2.78 -50.33 -2.23
N GLY A 130 -2.10 -51.30 -1.60
CA GLY A 130 -1.61 -52.51 -2.26
C GLY A 130 -2.63 -53.66 -2.27
N ASP A 131 -3.27 -53.91 -3.41
CA ASP A 131 -4.12 -55.08 -3.64
C ASP A 131 -3.32 -56.20 -4.36
N PRO A 132 -3.30 -57.45 -3.86
CA PRO A 132 -2.65 -58.59 -4.53
C PRO A 132 -3.15 -58.85 -5.97
N LEU A 133 -4.33 -58.38 -6.35
CA LEU A 133 -4.87 -58.47 -7.71
C LEU A 133 -4.06 -57.66 -8.74
N ILE A 134 -3.36 -56.59 -8.31
CA ILE A 134 -2.54 -55.73 -9.17
C ILE A 134 -1.39 -56.51 -9.83
N ARG A 135 -0.91 -57.57 -9.18
CA ARG A 135 0.21 -58.39 -9.66
C ARG A 135 -0.16 -59.34 -10.82
N ARG A 136 -1.45 -59.70 -10.99
CA ARG A 136 -1.88 -60.71 -11.98
C ARG A 136 -1.78 -60.24 -13.44
N ASP A 137 -1.72 -58.93 -13.69
CA ASP A 137 -1.70 -58.35 -15.04
C ASP A 137 -0.31 -57.93 -15.55
N ILE A 138 0.77 -58.19 -14.81
CA ILE A 138 2.11 -57.68 -15.12
C ILE A 138 2.99 -58.80 -15.69
N LYS A 139 3.43 -58.66 -16.95
CA LYS A 139 4.51 -59.46 -17.53
C LYS A 139 5.85 -59.05 -16.92
N ASP A 140 6.59 -60.04 -16.40
CA ASP A 140 7.96 -59.91 -15.91
C ASP A 140 8.83 -59.14 -16.92
N SER A 141 9.10 -57.87 -16.62
CA SER A 141 10.04 -57.05 -17.37
C SER A 141 11.39 -57.24 -16.68
N GLY A 142 12.28 -58.00 -17.32
CA GLY A 142 13.56 -58.44 -16.75
C GLY A 142 14.49 -57.29 -16.35
N ILE A 143 14.28 -56.73 -15.16
CA ILE A 143 15.27 -55.90 -14.47
C ILE A 143 16.39 -56.84 -14.01
N LYS A 144 17.62 -56.58 -14.50
CA LYS A 144 18.82 -57.28 -14.06
C LYS A 144 19.03 -57.04 -12.56
N LYS A 145 19.30 -58.13 -11.84
CA LYS A 145 19.51 -58.20 -10.39
C LYS A 145 20.79 -57.42 -10.00
N GLN A 146 20.68 -56.16 -9.63
CA GLN A 146 21.76 -55.46 -8.92
C GLN A 146 21.52 -55.60 -7.42
N GLU A 147 22.31 -56.46 -6.77
CA GLU A 147 22.30 -56.59 -5.31
C GLU A 147 23.13 -55.42 -4.74
N VAL A 148 22.45 -54.45 -4.12
CA VAL A 148 23.09 -53.30 -3.47
C VAL A 148 23.14 -53.56 -1.96
N SER A 149 24.34 -53.55 -1.37
CA SER A 149 24.52 -53.69 0.07
C SER A 149 24.19 -52.38 0.81
N THR A 150 23.41 -52.46 1.89
CA THR A 150 23.03 -51.31 2.72
C THR A 150 24.20 -50.71 3.48
N VAL A 151 25.21 -51.53 3.81
CA VAL A 151 26.43 -51.07 4.49
C VAL A 151 27.33 -50.30 3.53
N GLU A 152 27.46 -50.75 2.27
CA GLU A 152 28.32 -50.10 1.27
C GLU A 152 27.82 -48.71 0.88
N THR A 153 26.51 -48.53 0.76
CA THR A 153 25.90 -47.22 0.48
C THR A 153 26.10 -46.22 1.61
N LEU A 154 26.07 -46.67 2.88
CA LEU A 154 26.44 -45.83 4.02
C LEU A 154 27.94 -45.49 4.04
N LEU A 155 28.79 -46.45 3.67
CA LEU A 155 30.23 -46.22 3.53
C LEU A 155 30.55 -45.26 2.37
N ASP A 156 29.84 -45.36 1.24
CA ASP A 156 29.95 -44.43 0.12
C ASP A 156 29.53 -43.02 0.51
N LEU A 157 28.52 -42.85 1.37
CA LEU A 157 28.17 -41.54 1.93
C LEU A 157 29.35 -40.94 2.70
N MET A 158 30.00 -41.72 3.58
CA MET A 158 31.17 -41.26 4.33
C MET A 158 32.38 -40.97 3.42
N ARG A 159 32.64 -41.80 2.42
CA ARG A 159 33.69 -41.57 1.41
C ARG A 159 33.43 -40.28 0.63
N ASN A 160 32.17 -40.00 0.28
CA ASN A 160 31.81 -38.76 -0.41
C ASN A 160 31.84 -37.52 0.48
N MET A 161 31.69 -37.63 1.81
CA MET A 161 31.91 -36.50 2.73
C MET A 161 33.36 -36.00 2.72
N PHE A 162 34.33 -36.89 2.48
CA PHE A 162 35.76 -36.58 2.45
C PHE A 162 36.37 -37.04 1.11
N PRO A 163 36.14 -36.29 0.01
CA PRO A 163 36.63 -36.68 -1.30
C PRO A 163 38.17 -36.65 -1.37
N GLU A 164 38.77 -37.56 -2.13
CA GLU A 164 40.22 -37.63 -2.35
C GLU A 164 40.78 -36.37 -3.02
N ASN A 165 39.99 -35.72 -3.88
CA ASN A 165 40.35 -34.49 -4.58
C ASN A 165 39.14 -33.55 -4.74
N ILE A 166 39.29 -32.30 -4.30
CA ILE A 166 38.24 -31.27 -4.38
C ILE A 166 37.89 -30.88 -5.81
N VAL A 167 38.86 -30.82 -6.72
CA VAL A 167 38.60 -30.53 -8.14
C VAL A 167 37.82 -31.67 -8.76
N GLN A 168 38.20 -32.93 -8.49
CA GLN A 168 37.47 -34.10 -8.97
C GLN A 168 36.03 -34.15 -8.42
N ALA A 169 35.84 -33.78 -7.15
CA ALA A 169 34.53 -33.70 -6.51
C ALA A 169 33.56 -32.74 -7.23
N THR A 170 34.06 -31.79 -8.03
CA THR A 170 33.19 -30.88 -8.81
C THR A 170 32.46 -31.56 -9.97
N PHE A 171 32.91 -32.74 -10.42
CA PHE A 171 32.29 -33.46 -11.54
C PHE A 171 32.16 -34.98 -11.35
N GLN A 172 32.72 -35.57 -10.29
CA GLN A 172 32.63 -37.00 -9.97
C GLN A 172 32.31 -37.28 -8.49
N GLN A 173 31.66 -38.42 -8.24
CA GLN A 173 31.37 -38.97 -6.92
C GLN A 173 31.72 -40.47 -6.86
N VAL A 174 31.97 -40.99 -5.66
CA VAL A 174 32.31 -42.40 -5.43
C VAL A 174 31.02 -43.21 -5.27
N GLN A 175 30.90 -44.33 -5.98
CA GLN A 175 29.86 -45.33 -5.75
C GLN A 175 30.45 -46.73 -5.87
N SER A 176 30.12 -47.59 -4.92
CA SER A 176 30.52 -48.99 -4.91
C SER A 176 29.66 -49.80 -5.88
N LYS A 177 30.31 -50.52 -6.82
CA LYS A 177 29.65 -51.47 -7.72
C LYS A 177 30.20 -52.87 -7.55
N TYR A 178 29.33 -53.85 -7.77
CA TYR A 178 29.74 -55.24 -7.98
C TYR A 178 30.02 -55.44 -9.47
N PRO A 179 31.14 -56.07 -9.85
CA PRO A 179 31.45 -56.35 -11.25
C PRO A 179 30.37 -57.26 -11.87
N GLU A 180 29.89 -56.91 -13.07
CA GLU A 180 28.88 -57.69 -13.77
C GLU A 180 29.45 -59.02 -14.30
N GLY A 181 28.75 -60.14 -14.05
CA GLY A 181 28.94 -61.39 -14.82
C GLY A 181 29.61 -62.57 -14.13
N VAL A 182 29.76 -62.61 -12.80
CA VAL A 182 30.32 -63.78 -12.10
C VAL A 182 29.45 -64.12 -10.89
N ASN A 183 29.22 -65.43 -10.65
CA ASN A 183 28.59 -65.92 -9.42
C ASN A 183 29.28 -65.28 -8.21
N LEU A 184 28.52 -64.94 -7.16
CA LEU A 184 28.98 -64.29 -5.90
C LEU A 184 30.01 -65.12 -5.09
N THR A 185 30.61 -66.13 -5.69
CA THR A 185 31.68 -66.98 -5.21
C THR A 185 32.66 -67.21 -6.36
N ASN A 186 33.95 -66.89 -6.15
CA ASN A 186 35.01 -67.50 -6.95
C ASN A 186 34.93 -69.05 -6.82
N ASP A 187 35.60 -69.82 -7.68
CA ASP A 187 35.70 -71.30 -7.62
C ASP A 187 36.17 -71.87 -6.26
N LYS A 188 36.50 -71.01 -5.29
CA LYS A 188 36.91 -71.30 -3.91
C LYS A 188 35.88 -70.90 -2.82
N GLY A 189 34.70 -70.38 -3.17
CA GLY A 189 33.66 -70.03 -2.19
C GLY A 189 33.84 -68.68 -1.46
N GLU A 190 34.76 -67.82 -1.91
CA GLU A 190 34.98 -66.49 -1.32
C GLU A 190 34.00 -65.45 -1.91
N LYS A 191 33.30 -64.72 -1.03
CA LYS A 191 32.44 -63.58 -1.41
C LYS A 191 33.28 -62.47 -2.03
N MET A 192 32.99 -62.09 -3.26
CA MET A 192 33.67 -60.97 -3.93
C MET A 192 33.39 -59.66 -3.20
N MET A 193 34.45 -58.88 -2.96
CA MET A 193 34.35 -57.55 -2.35
C MET A 193 33.90 -56.51 -3.40
N PRO A 194 33.04 -55.55 -3.02
CA PRO A 194 32.63 -54.46 -3.89
C PRO A 194 33.83 -53.57 -4.26
N GLN A 195 33.85 -53.06 -5.50
CA GLN A 195 34.88 -52.13 -5.97
C GLN A 195 34.29 -50.72 -6.05
N SER A 196 35.02 -49.74 -5.50
CA SER A 196 34.65 -48.32 -5.58
C SER A 196 34.99 -47.76 -6.96
N GLU A 197 33.99 -47.27 -7.69
CA GLU A 197 34.16 -46.58 -8.97
C GLU A 197 33.79 -45.10 -8.87
N TYR A 198 34.47 -44.26 -9.65
CA TYR A 198 34.09 -42.86 -9.83
C TYR A 198 33.03 -42.72 -10.92
N ILE A 199 31.90 -42.11 -10.56
CA ILE A 199 30.76 -41.88 -11.47
C ILE A 199 30.60 -40.38 -11.71
N ASN A 200 30.25 -40.03 -12.95
CA ASN A 200 30.01 -38.64 -13.35
C ASN A 200 28.79 -38.07 -12.61
N GLY A 201 29.02 -36.99 -11.88
CA GLY A 201 28.05 -36.33 -11.00
C GLY A 201 28.78 -35.49 -9.96
N MET A 202 28.31 -34.26 -9.73
CA MET A 202 28.94 -33.37 -8.75
C MET A 202 28.73 -33.89 -7.32
N ASN A 203 29.81 -34.12 -6.58
CA ASN A 203 29.77 -34.47 -5.16
C ASN A 203 29.54 -33.21 -4.32
N VAL A 204 28.27 -32.79 -4.25
CA VAL A 204 27.84 -31.60 -3.50
C VAL A 204 28.16 -31.72 -2.00
N LEU A 205 28.00 -32.92 -1.42
CA LEU A 205 28.21 -33.17 0.00
C LEU A 205 29.67 -32.91 0.40
N GLY A 206 30.63 -33.48 -0.35
CA GLY A 206 32.06 -33.26 -0.10
C GLY A 206 32.46 -31.78 -0.24
N ILE A 207 31.90 -31.07 -1.24
CA ILE A 207 32.12 -29.64 -1.42
C ILE A 207 31.60 -28.83 -0.23
N ILE A 208 30.42 -29.16 0.30
CA ILE A 208 29.84 -28.49 1.48
C ILE A 208 30.72 -28.70 2.71
N VAL A 209 31.13 -29.95 3.00
CA VAL A 209 31.98 -30.27 4.16
C VAL A 209 33.30 -29.49 4.08
N PHE A 210 33.93 -29.49 2.91
CA PHE A 210 35.17 -28.74 2.66
C PHE A 210 34.99 -27.21 2.82
N CYS A 211 33.97 -26.63 2.18
CA CYS A 211 33.68 -25.19 2.27
C CYS A 211 33.33 -24.76 3.70
N THR A 212 32.69 -25.64 4.47
CA THR A 212 32.36 -25.41 5.88
C THR A 212 33.62 -25.36 6.73
N ALA A 213 34.55 -26.31 6.52
CA ALA A 213 35.84 -26.32 7.21
C ALA A 213 36.67 -25.06 6.89
N ILE A 214 36.72 -24.63 5.62
CA ILE A 214 37.40 -23.40 5.22
C ILE A 214 36.72 -22.17 5.83
N GLY A 215 35.39 -22.06 5.75
CA GLY A 215 34.65 -20.91 6.28
C GLY A 215 34.87 -20.73 7.79
N ILE A 216 34.83 -21.82 8.56
CA ILE A 216 35.13 -21.79 10.00
C ILE A 216 36.60 -21.44 10.26
N SER A 217 37.53 -21.99 9.47
CA SER A 217 38.97 -21.70 9.62
C SER A 217 39.27 -20.22 9.32
N LEU A 218 38.66 -19.62 8.29
CA LEU A 218 38.79 -18.20 7.98
C LEU A 218 38.22 -17.31 9.07
N SER A 219 37.11 -17.70 9.69
CA SER A 219 36.53 -16.99 10.84
C SER A 219 37.50 -16.97 12.04
N GLN A 220 38.21 -18.07 12.30
CA GLN A 220 39.17 -18.16 13.42
C GLN A 220 40.47 -17.36 13.20
N LEU A 221 40.83 -17.09 11.94
CA LEU A 221 42.05 -16.34 11.58
C LEU A 221 41.89 -14.81 11.74
N GLY A 222 40.68 -14.32 12.05
CA GLY A 222 40.42 -12.91 12.33
C GLY A 222 40.87 -11.98 11.20
N ASP A 223 41.64 -10.95 11.54
CA ASP A 223 42.04 -9.88 10.61
C ASP A 223 42.93 -10.35 9.45
N GLU A 224 43.74 -11.40 9.64
CA GLU A 224 44.62 -11.93 8.59
C GLU A 224 43.85 -12.52 7.40
N ALA A 225 42.62 -13.01 7.66
CA ALA A 225 41.75 -13.60 6.65
C ALA A 225 40.84 -12.58 5.93
N ALA A 226 40.83 -11.30 6.34
CA ALA A 226 39.87 -10.30 5.86
C ALA A 226 39.85 -10.14 4.32
N THR A 227 41.02 -10.20 3.67
CA THR A 227 41.11 -10.12 2.19
C THR A 227 40.43 -11.31 1.51
N MET A 228 40.61 -12.51 2.05
CA MET A 228 40.01 -13.73 1.51
C MET A 228 38.49 -13.75 1.73
N ILE A 229 38.04 -13.31 2.90
CA ILE A 229 36.60 -13.17 3.21
C ILE A 229 35.94 -12.19 2.24
N ASN A 230 36.55 -11.01 2.04
CA ASN A 230 36.04 -10.01 1.10
C ASN A 230 36.00 -10.52 -0.34
N PHE A 231 36.99 -11.29 -0.77
CA PHE A 231 36.97 -11.92 -2.09
C PHE A 231 35.73 -12.82 -2.27
N PHE A 232 35.47 -13.73 -1.33
CA PHE A 232 34.31 -14.63 -1.42
C PHE A 232 32.97 -13.88 -1.30
N VAL A 233 32.90 -12.82 -0.48
CA VAL A 233 31.70 -11.96 -0.39
C VAL A 233 31.42 -11.24 -1.71
N ILE A 234 32.45 -10.73 -2.40
CA ILE A 234 32.27 -10.06 -3.70
C ILE A 234 31.91 -11.07 -4.78
N LEU A 235 32.59 -12.22 -4.82
CA LEU A 235 32.30 -13.30 -5.75
C LEU A 235 30.84 -13.74 -5.65
N ASP A 236 30.36 -13.96 -4.43
CA ASP A 236 28.97 -14.29 -4.15
C ASP A 236 27.98 -13.23 -4.69
N LYS A 237 28.25 -11.92 -4.48
CA LYS A 237 27.40 -10.84 -5.03
C LYS A 237 27.35 -10.85 -6.57
N VAL A 238 28.48 -11.17 -7.23
CA VAL A 238 28.56 -11.26 -8.69
C VAL A 238 27.73 -12.46 -9.18
N ILE A 239 27.90 -13.62 -8.55
CA ILE A 239 27.16 -14.84 -8.86
C ILE A 239 25.65 -14.61 -8.71
N MET A 240 25.21 -13.92 -7.64
CA MET A 240 23.80 -13.59 -7.44
C MET A 240 23.21 -12.68 -8.53
N LYS A 241 23.99 -11.75 -9.09
CA LYS A 241 23.54 -10.96 -10.25
C LYS A 241 23.32 -11.82 -11.49
N ILE A 242 24.19 -12.82 -11.72
CA ILE A 242 24.06 -13.75 -12.84
C ILE A 242 22.83 -14.65 -12.64
N VAL A 243 22.59 -15.12 -11.42
CA VAL A 243 21.37 -15.89 -11.06
C VAL A 243 20.12 -15.10 -11.46
N MET A 244 20.04 -13.82 -11.13
CA MET A 244 18.88 -12.98 -11.48
C MET A 244 18.61 -12.89 -13.00
N LEU A 245 19.65 -12.95 -13.83
CA LEU A 245 19.49 -12.98 -15.30
C LEU A 245 18.91 -14.31 -15.76
N VAL A 246 19.44 -15.43 -15.25
CA VAL A 246 18.89 -16.79 -15.52
C VAL A 246 17.44 -16.87 -15.06
N MET A 247 17.05 -16.14 -14.01
CA MET A 247 15.69 -16.15 -13.51
C MET A 247 14.65 -15.59 -14.46
N TRP A 248 15.00 -14.58 -15.26
CA TRP A 248 14.10 -14.06 -16.29
C TRP A 248 13.87 -15.03 -17.45
N TYR A 249 14.78 -15.99 -17.67
CA TYR A 249 14.61 -17.08 -18.64
C TYR A 249 13.68 -18.21 -18.12
N SER A 250 13.53 -18.33 -16.80
CA SER A 250 12.82 -19.45 -16.17
C SER A 250 11.37 -19.68 -16.62
N PRO A 251 10.51 -18.67 -16.90
CA PRO A 251 9.14 -18.94 -17.34
C PRO A 251 9.10 -19.69 -18.68
N LEU A 252 9.97 -19.32 -19.62
CA LEU A 252 10.06 -20.01 -20.91
C LEU A 252 10.58 -21.45 -20.75
N GLY A 253 11.64 -21.63 -19.96
CA GLY A 253 12.20 -22.95 -19.71
C GLY A 253 11.23 -23.88 -18.99
N ILE A 254 10.51 -23.41 -17.95
CA ILE A 254 9.53 -24.21 -17.19
C ILE A 254 8.35 -24.63 -18.08
N PHE A 255 7.84 -23.72 -18.92
CA PHE A 255 6.78 -24.03 -19.88
C PHE A 255 7.17 -25.21 -20.80
N CYS A 256 8.35 -25.14 -21.43
CA CYS A 256 8.88 -26.18 -22.31
C CYS A 256 9.22 -27.48 -21.57
N LEU A 257 9.75 -27.39 -20.35
CA LEU A 257 10.14 -28.54 -19.54
C LEU A 257 8.91 -29.36 -19.12
N ILE A 258 7.85 -28.70 -18.65
CA ILE A 258 6.58 -29.37 -18.26
C ILE A 258 5.90 -29.98 -19.49
N MET A 259 5.77 -29.21 -20.57
CA MET A 259 5.18 -29.67 -21.83
C MET A 259 5.93 -30.90 -22.37
N GLY A 260 7.26 -30.84 -22.49
CA GLY A 260 8.08 -31.93 -22.99
C GLY A 260 8.00 -33.20 -22.14
N LYS A 261 7.94 -33.06 -20.81
CA LYS A 261 7.81 -34.21 -19.90
C LYS A 261 6.43 -34.86 -19.98
N ILE A 262 5.36 -34.10 -20.20
CA ILE A 262 4.01 -34.66 -20.41
C ILE A 262 3.94 -35.43 -21.75
N LEU A 263 4.63 -34.95 -22.78
CA LEU A 263 4.69 -35.60 -24.10
C LEU A 263 5.48 -36.91 -24.10
N GLN A 264 6.42 -37.09 -23.18
CA GLN A 264 7.20 -38.33 -23.01
C GLN A 264 6.38 -39.49 -22.39
N ILE A 265 5.16 -39.24 -21.92
CA ILE A 265 4.35 -40.25 -21.23
C ILE A 265 3.55 -41.09 -22.25
N GLY A 266 3.82 -42.40 -22.25
CA GLY A 266 3.16 -43.42 -23.09
C GLY A 266 1.64 -43.52 -22.85
N ASP A 267 1.19 -44.32 -21.87
CA ASP A 267 -0.25 -44.51 -21.57
C ASP A 267 -0.61 -44.13 -20.13
N VAL A 268 -1.13 -42.91 -19.96
CA VAL A 268 -1.56 -42.36 -18.66
C VAL A 268 -2.78 -43.08 -18.11
N VAL A 269 -3.67 -43.61 -18.96
CA VAL A 269 -4.99 -44.11 -18.51
C VAL A 269 -4.87 -45.45 -17.77
N ASP A 270 -4.12 -46.40 -18.32
CA ASP A 270 -3.96 -47.72 -17.70
C ASP A 270 -3.01 -47.68 -16.50
N MET A 271 -1.95 -46.88 -16.58
CA MET A 271 -1.00 -46.67 -15.49
C MET A 271 -1.63 -45.90 -14.30
N ALA A 272 -2.48 -44.91 -14.58
CA ALA A 272 -3.23 -44.21 -13.54
C ALA A 272 -4.29 -45.12 -12.89
N ARG A 273 -4.92 -46.05 -13.63
CA ARG A 273 -5.93 -46.96 -13.06
C ARG A 273 -5.31 -47.98 -12.09
N MET A 274 -4.14 -48.54 -12.40
CA MET A 274 -3.49 -49.56 -11.55
C MET A 274 -2.79 -48.98 -10.31
N LEU A 275 -2.29 -47.74 -10.38
CA LEU A 275 -1.51 -47.11 -9.30
C LEU A 275 -2.20 -45.89 -8.67
N ALA A 276 -3.47 -45.63 -8.99
CA ALA A 276 -4.23 -44.48 -8.50
C ALA A 276 -4.17 -44.36 -6.97
N MET A 277 -4.44 -45.45 -6.25
CA MET A 277 -4.49 -45.43 -4.78
C MET A 277 -3.12 -45.19 -4.16
N TYR A 278 -2.05 -45.72 -4.77
CA TYR A 278 -0.68 -45.43 -4.36
C TYR A 278 -0.34 -43.94 -4.57
N ILE A 279 -0.65 -43.38 -5.74
CA ILE A 279 -0.44 -41.96 -6.05
C ILE A 279 -1.21 -41.07 -5.06
N VAL A 280 -2.48 -41.38 -4.80
CA VAL A 280 -3.32 -40.61 -3.86
C VAL A 280 -2.73 -40.67 -2.44
N THR A 281 -2.21 -41.83 -2.01
CA THR A 281 -1.59 -42.00 -0.69
C THR A 281 -0.32 -41.13 -0.56
N VAL A 282 0.58 -41.19 -1.54
CA VAL A 282 1.81 -40.37 -1.53
C VAL A 282 1.46 -38.88 -1.60
N MET A 283 0.56 -38.48 -2.51
CA MET A 283 0.17 -37.09 -2.70
C MET A 283 -0.54 -36.50 -1.48
N SER A 284 -1.39 -37.27 -0.82
CA SER A 284 -2.06 -36.84 0.42
C SER A 284 -1.06 -36.70 1.57
N GLY A 285 -0.10 -37.62 1.71
CA GLY A 285 0.97 -37.50 2.71
C GLY A 285 1.85 -36.28 2.50
N LEU A 286 2.28 -36.06 1.26
CA LEU A 286 3.02 -34.87 0.86
C LEU A 286 2.23 -33.57 1.12
N ALA A 287 0.93 -33.54 0.81
CA ALA A 287 0.07 -32.39 1.06
C ALA A 287 -0.14 -32.11 2.55
N ILE A 288 -0.36 -33.15 3.37
CA ILE A 288 -0.48 -33.02 4.83
C ILE A 288 0.82 -32.48 5.41
N HIS A 289 1.96 -33.04 5.01
CA HIS A 289 3.27 -32.58 5.49
C HIS A 289 3.52 -31.11 5.15
N ALA A 290 3.26 -30.72 3.90
CA ALA A 290 3.51 -29.36 3.41
C ALA A 290 2.55 -28.29 3.95
N LEU A 291 1.26 -28.62 4.10
CA LEU A 291 0.21 -27.64 4.44
C LEU A 291 -0.19 -27.65 5.91
N ILE A 292 0.11 -28.72 6.65
CA ILE A 292 -0.26 -28.89 8.05
C ILE A 292 1.00 -29.03 8.90
N THR A 293 1.83 -30.05 8.67
CA THR A 293 2.97 -30.38 9.54
C THR A 293 4.02 -29.26 9.59
N LEU A 294 4.61 -28.88 8.44
CA LEU A 294 5.63 -27.84 8.39
C LEU A 294 5.12 -26.47 8.88
N PRO A 295 3.90 -26.01 8.49
CA PRO A 295 3.33 -24.77 9.02
C PRO A 295 3.08 -24.81 10.53
N LEU A 296 2.64 -25.96 11.07
CA LEU A 296 2.43 -26.14 12.51
C LEU A 296 3.76 -26.05 13.27
N ILE A 297 4.81 -26.70 12.78
CA ILE A 297 6.16 -26.62 13.37
C ILE A 297 6.66 -25.18 13.36
N TYR A 298 6.50 -24.47 12.24
CA TYR A 298 6.86 -23.06 12.15
C TYR A 298 6.08 -22.17 13.12
N TYR A 299 4.76 -22.39 13.25
CA TYR A 299 3.92 -21.64 14.17
C TYR A 299 4.31 -21.90 15.64
N ILE A 300 4.57 -23.16 16.01
CA ILE A 300 5.01 -23.52 17.37
C ILE A 300 6.35 -22.86 17.69
N ALA A 301 7.31 -22.92 16.76
CA ALA A 301 8.65 -22.39 16.97
C ALA A 301 8.71 -20.85 16.97
N THR A 302 8.00 -20.19 16.05
CA THR A 302 8.14 -18.73 15.82
C THR A 302 6.97 -17.90 16.35
N LYS A 303 5.84 -18.54 16.67
CA LYS A 303 4.55 -17.89 17.00
C LYS A 303 4.06 -16.89 15.94
N LYS A 304 4.54 -17.03 14.70
CA LYS A 304 4.16 -16.19 13.55
C LYS A 304 3.34 -16.99 12.55
N ASN A 305 2.56 -16.28 11.72
CA ASN A 305 1.72 -16.92 10.70
C ASN A 305 2.59 -17.59 9.60
N PRO A 306 2.58 -18.92 9.49
CA PRO A 306 3.40 -19.67 8.53
C PRO A 306 2.98 -19.42 7.08
N TYR A 307 1.69 -19.25 6.79
CA TYR A 307 1.22 -19.07 5.43
C TYR A 307 1.66 -17.72 4.83
N LYS A 308 1.94 -16.71 5.67
CA LYS A 308 2.57 -15.46 5.21
C LYS A 308 4.01 -15.70 4.77
N PHE A 309 4.75 -16.57 5.48
CA PHE A 309 6.10 -16.96 5.12
C PHE A 309 6.10 -17.80 3.82
N MET A 310 5.24 -18.82 3.73
CA MET A 310 5.08 -19.63 2.52
C MET A 310 4.71 -18.81 1.29
N LYS A 311 3.90 -17.75 1.45
CA LYS A 311 3.57 -16.83 0.35
C LYS A 311 4.81 -16.17 -0.26
N GLY A 312 5.83 -15.84 0.54
CA GLY A 312 7.10 -15.29 0.05
C GLY A 312 7.98 -16.31 -0.68
N MET A 313 7.71 -17.61 -0.48
CA MET A 313 8.45 -18.74 -1.07
C MET A 313 7.80 -19.34 -2.33
N VAL A 314 6.60 -18.88 -2.72
CA VAL A 314 5.82 -19.49 -3.83
C VAL A 314 6.63 -19.59 -5.11
N GLN A 315 7.49 -18.62 -5.41
CA GLN A 315 8.29 -18.64 -6.63
C GLN A 315 9.29 -19.81 -6.63
N ALA A 316 10.09 -19.96 -5.57
CA ALA A 316 11.01 -21.10 -5.43
C ALA A 316 10.26 -22.43 -5.39
N TRP A 317 9.11 -22.48 -4.70
CA TRP A 317 8.28 -23.68 -4.59
C TRP A 317 7.77 -24.17 -5.96
N ILE A 318 7.30 -23.25 -6.80
CA ILE A 318 6.83 -23.57 -8.16
C ILE A 318 8.00 -23.93 -9.08
N THR A 319 9.14 -23.24 -8.96
CA THR A 319 10.34 -23.61 -9.71
C THR A 319 10.76 -25.04 -9.39
N ALA A 320 10.71 -25.46 -8.11
CA ALA A 320 11.06 -26.81 -7.68
C ALA A 320 10.10 -27.87 -8.23
N LEU A 321 8.81 -27.55 -8.31
CA LEU A 321 7.81 -28.39 -8.98
C LEU A 321 8.11 -28.54 -10.49
N GLY A 322 8.62 -27.47 -11.12
CA GLY A 322 8.99 -27.44 -12.53
C GLY A 322 10.26 -28.24 -12.84
N THR A 323 11.33 -28.05 -12.06
CA THR A 323 12.66 -28.60 -12.33
C THR A 323 12.88 -30.01 -11.79
N ALA A 324 12.13 -30.43 -10.77
CA ALA A 324 12.32 -31.70 -10.05
C ALA A 324 13.74 -31.90 -9.48
N SER A 325 14.43 -30.81 -9.12
CA SER A 325 15.75 -30.89 -8.48
C SER A 325 15.94 -29.78 -7.44
N SER A 326 16.18 -30.17 -6.18
CA SER A 326 16.37 -29.26 -5.04
C SER A 326 17.63 -28.41 -5.21
N SER A 327 18.70 -29.00 -5.75
CA SER A 327 19.96 -28.32 -6.01
C SER A 327 19.84 -27.28 -7.13
N ALA A 328 19.08 -27.58 -8.19
CA ALA A 328 18.79 -26.63 -9.27
C ALA A 328 17.93 -25.44 -8.82
N THR A 329 17.16 -25.58 -7.73
CA THR A 329 16.30 -24.53 -7.17
C THR A 329 16.92 -23.74 -6.02
N LEU A 330 18.11 -24.13 -5.58
CA LEU A 330 18.80 -23.47 -4.49
C LEU A 330 19.01 -21.96 -4.72
N PRO A 331 19.44 -21.49 -5.92
CA PRO A 331 19.58 -20.06 -6.19
C PRO A 331 18.27 -19.26 -6.01
N MET A 332 17.14 -19.92 -6.30
CA MET A 332 15.82 -19.31 -6.17
C MET A 332 15.31 -19.22 -4.75
N THR A 333 15.65 -20.23 -3.96
CA THR A 333 15.33 -20.27 -2.55
C THR A 333 16.07 -19.16 -1.80
N PHE A 334 17.33 -18.88 -2.17
CA PHE A 334 18.08 -17.74 -1.65
C PHE A 334 17.40 -16.40 -1.91
N SER A 335 17.09 -16.06 -3.17
CA SER A 335 16.44 -14.78 -3.49
C SER A 335 15.09 -14.63 -2.78
N CYS A 336 14.27 -15.68 -2.71
CA CYS A 336 12.99 -15.60 -2.00
C CYS A 336 13.16 -15.33 -0.49
N LEU A 337 14.13 -15.97 0.18
CA LEU A 337 14.34 -15.77 1.61
C LEU A 337 14.99 -14.43 1.93
N GLU A 338 15.99 -14.02 1.15
CA GLU A 338 16.74 -12.79 1.40
C GLU A 338 15.97 -11.54 0.96
N GLU A 339 15.34 -11.56 -0.23
CA GLU A 339 14.70 -10.38 -0.83
C GLU A 339 13.22 -10.28 -0.45
N ASN A 340 12.45 -11.37 -0.51
CA ASN A 340 11.00 -11.31 -0.22
C ASN A 340 10.69 -11.39 1.28
N LEU A 341 11.46 -12.18 2.03
CA LEU A 341 11.20 -12.47 3.44
C LEU A 341 12.17 -11.78 4.41
N GLY A 342 13.27 -11.21 3.90
CA GLY A 342 14.24 -10.45 4.70
C GLY A 342 15.01 -11.29 5.72
N VAL A 343 15.23 -12.58 5.44
CA VAL A 343 16.05 -13.46 6.28
C VAL A 343 17.52 -13.09 6.10
N ASP A 344 18.28 -13.06 7.20
CA ASP A 344 19.70 -12.70 7.17
C ASP A 344 20.51 -13.69 6.29
N ARG A 345 21.35 -13.14 5.43
CA ARG A 345 22.19 -13.86 4.46
C ARG A 345 23.11 -14.88 5.13
N ARG A 346 23.60 -14.59 6.33
CA ARG A 346 24.47 -15.50 7.09
C ARG A 346 23.74 -16.80 7.44
N VAL A 347 22.43 -16.71 7.74
CA VAL A 347 21.60 -17.88 8.06
C VAL A 347 21.21 -18.64 6.80
N THR A 348 20.69 -17.95 5.77
CA THR A 348 20.24 -18.61 4.54
C THR A 348 21.37 -19.39 3.88
N ARG A 349 22.56 -18.78 3.79
CA ARG A 349 23.74 -19.34 3.10
C ARG A 349 24.35 -20.54 3.77
N PHE A 350 24.12 -20.69 5.07
CA PHE A 350 24.54 -21.88 5.79
C PHE A 350 23.45 -22.96 5.78
N VAL A 351 22.21 -22.59 6.12
CA VAL A 351 21.13 -23.55 6.38
C VAL A 351 20.64 -24.23 5.09
N LEU A 352 20.49 -23.49 3.98
CA LEU A 352 19.87 -24.02 2.76
C LEU A 352 20.75 -25.01 1.98
N PRO A 353 22.07 -24.77 1.75
CA PRO A 353 22.89 -25.76 1.07
C PRO A 353 22.99 -27.08 1.84
N VAL A 354 23.04 -27.00 3.18
CA VAL A 354 23.02 -28.17 4.07
C VAL A 354 21.66 -28.87 4.02
N GLY A 355 20.56 -28.12 3.98
CA GLY A 355 19.20 -28.67 3.84
C GLY A 355 18.99 -29.40 2.52
N ALA A 356 19.45 -28.82 1.41
CA ALA A 356 19.25 -29.37 0.07
C ALA A 356 19.87 -30.77 -0.14
N THR A 357 20.79 -31.20 0.72
CA THR A 357 21.40 -32.54 0.73
C THR A 357 20.88 -33.42 1.87
N ILE A 358 20.69 -32.88 3.08
CA ILE A 358 20.33 -33.68 4.27
C ILE A 358 18.81 -33.82 4.43
N ASN A 359 18.05 -32.76 4.17
CA ASN A 359 16.64 -32.65 4.51
C ASN A 359 15.73 -33.00 3.32
N MET A 360 15.55 -34.30 3.09
CA MET A 360 14.71 -34.81 2.00
C MET A 360 13.40 -35.44 2.49
N ASP A 361 12.59 -34.66 3.21
CA ASP A 361 11.31 -35.09 3.80
C ASP A 361 10.38 -35.83 2.81
N GLY A 362 10.22 -35.27 1.61
CA GLY A 362 9.36 -35.85 0.57
C GLY A 362 9.91 -37.16 0.01
N THR A 363 11.22 -37.31 -0.05
CA THR A 363 11.90 -38.56 -0.47
C THR A 363 11.71 -39.63 0.61
N ALA A 364 11.94 -39.29 1.87
CA ALA A 364 11.78 -40.21 2.99
C ALA A 364 10.33 -40.71 3.13
N LEU A 365 9.34 -39.80 3.03
CA LEU A 365 7.92 -40.14 3.06
C LEU A 365 7.57 -41.09 1.90
N TYR A 366 8.02 -40.78 0.70
CA TYR A 366 7.79 -41.59 -0.49
C TYR A 366 8.37 -43.00 -0.32
N GLU A 367 9.62 -43.12 0.11
CA GLU A 367 10.30 -44.42 0.27
C GLU A 367 9.56 -45.30 1.28
N ALA A 368 9.12 -44.71 2.40
CA ALA A 368 8.39 -45.43 3.43
C ALA A 368 7.02 -45.92 2.95
N VAL A 369 6.24 -45.05 2.28
CA VAL A 369 4.94 -45.41 1.70
C VAL A 369 5.11 -46.52 0.66
N ALA A 370 6.13 -46.40 -0.17
CA ALA A 370 6.31 -47.26 -1.31
C ALA A 370 6.89 -48.64 -0.94
N ALA A 371 7.73 -48.72 0.10
CA ALA A 371 8.16 -49.99 0.68
C ALA A 371 6.98 -50.79 1.27
N ILE A 372 6.08 -50.12 2.00
CA ILE A 372 4.89 -50.77 2.58
C ILE A 372 3.88 -51.14 1.49
N PHE A 373 3.71 -50.31 0.47
CA PHE A 373 2.88 -50.63 -0.70
C PHE A 373 3.35 -51.90 -1.42
N ILE A 374 4.66 -52.05 -1.66
CA ILE A 374 5.23 -53.28 -2.25
C ILE A 374 4.97 -54.49 -1.34
N ALA A 375 5.07 -54.33 -0.02
CA ALA A 375 4.75 -55.41 0.92
C ALA A 375 3.28 -55.85 0.81
N GLN A 376 2.35 -54.90 0.81
CA GLN A 376 0.90 -55.13 0.67
C GLN A 376 0.56 -55.82 -0.67
N MET A 377 1.13 -55.34 -1.78
CA MET A 377 0.94 -55.94 -3.11
C MET A 377 1.45 -57.38 -3.19
N ASN A 378 2.49 -57.72 -2.42
CA ASN A 378 3.00 -59.07 -2.32
C ASN A 378 2.24 -59.96 -1.33
N GLY A 379 1.18 -59.45 -0.70
CA GLY A 379 0.44 -60.15 0.35
C GLY A 379 1.30 -60.45 1.59
N ARG A 380 2.33 -59.63 1.84
CA ARG A 380 3.21 -59.74 3.02
C ARG A 380 2.80 -58.70 4.05
N ASP A 381 2.31 -59.18 5.18
CA ASP A 381 2.10 -58.33 6.35
C ASP A 381 3.43 -58.03 7.04
N LEU A 382 3.78 -56.74 7.15
CA LEU A 382 4.99 -56.32 7.85
C LEU A 382 4.74 -56.34 9.36
N SER A 383 5.64 -56.98 10.10
CA SER A 383 5.65 -56.92 11.57
C SER A 383 5.96 -55.50 12.07
N PHE A 384 5.57 -55.19 13.30
CA PHE A 384 5.87 -53.90 13.94
C PHE A 384 7.38 -53.56 13.91
N GLY A 385 8.24 -54.56 14.13
CA GLY A 385 9.69 -54.40 14.03
C GLY A 385 10.15 -54.02 12.62
N GLN A 386 9.59 -54.65 11.58
CA GLN A 386 9.92 -54.31 10.19
C GLN A 386 9.44 -52.92 9.80
N VAL A 387 8.29 -52.45 10.31
CA VAL A 387 7.81 -51.07 10.09
C VAL A 387 8.77 -50.05 10.70
N ILE A 388 9.30 -50.31 11.90
CA ILE A 388 10.34 -49.48 12.51
C ILE A 388 11.61 -49.50 11.65
N THR A 389 12.01 -50.67 11.15
CA THR A 389 13.15 -50.79 10.24
C THR A 389 12.95 -49.95 8.98
N VAL A 390 11.79 -50.00 8.32
CA VAL A 390 11.45 -49.11 7.18
C VAL A 390 11.58 -47.64 7.57
N SER A 391 11.07 -47.26 8.75
CA SER A 391 11.09 -45.86 9.19
C SER A 391 12.52 -45.33 9.36
N ILE A 392 13.39 -46.09 10.01
CA ILE A 392 14.78 -45.69 10.27
C ILE A 392 15.58 -45.72 8.97
N THR A 393 15.43 -46.77 8.16
CA THR A 393 16.19 -46.91 6.92
C THR A 393 15.79 -45.88 5.89
N ALA A 394 14.51 -45.53 5.74
CA ALA A 394 14.06 -44.45 4.87
C ALA A 394 14.57 -43.07 5.33
N THR A 395 14.63 -42.82 6.64
CA THR A 395 15.18 -41.57 7.18
C THR A 395 16.67 -41.45 6.86
N LEU A 396 17.45 -42.53 7.04
CA LEU A 396 18.88 -42.55 6.73
C LEU A 396 19.16 -42.54 5.23
N ALA A 397 18.36 -43.25 4.44
CA ALA A 397 18.47 -43.30 2.98
C ALA A 397 18.22 -41.94 2.34
N ALA A 398 17.25 -41.18 2.87
CA ALA A 398 16.94 -39.83 2.41
C ALA A 398 18.10 -38.84 2.61
N ILE A 399 18.93 -39.01 3.65
CA ILE A 399 20.15 -38.20 3.85
C ILE A 399 21.22 -38.53 2.79
N GLY A 400 21.27 -39.79 2.35
CA GLY A 400 22.20 -40.27 1.34
C GLY A 400 21.71 -40.12 -0.10
N ALA A 401 20.48 -39.66 -0.32
CA ALA A 401 19.94 -39.45 -1.65
C ALA A 401 20.63 -38.24 -2.31
N ALA A 402 21.08 -38.41 -3.56
CA ALA A 402 21.62 -37.29 -4.32
C ALA A 402 20.52 -36.28 -4.66
N SER A 403 20.81 -34.97 -4.64
CA SER A 403 19.86 -33.89 -5.00
C SER A 403 19.62 -33.78 -6.53
N VAL A 404 19.59 -34.92 -7.21
CA VAL A 404 19.45 -35.11 -8.66
C VAL A 404 18.09 -35.77 -8.93
N PRO A 405 17.41 -35.43 -10.05
CA PRO A 405 16.12 -36.04 -10.38
C PRO A 405 16.16 -37.57 -10.33
N SER A 406 15.08 -38.19 -9.84
CA SER A 406 14.92 -39.65 -9.73
C SER A 406 15.95 -40.39 -8.85
N ALA A 407 16.78 -39.70 -8.06
CA ALA A 407 17.74 -40.34 -7.15
C ALA A 407 17.05 -41.19 -6.05
N GLY A 408 15.82 -40.82 -5.66
CA GLY A 408 15.01 -41.54 -4.66
C GLY A 408 14.67 -42.99 -5.03
N LEU A 409 14.75 -43.37 -6.31
CA LEU A 409 14.53 -44.75 -6.75
C LEU A 409 15.70 -45.67 -6.41
N VAL A 410 16.92 -45.14 -6.32
CA VAL A 410 18.12 -45.92 -5.99
C VAL A 410 18.17 -46.17 -4.48
N THR A 411 17.87 -45.15 -3.69
CA THR A 411 17.81 -45.22 -2.22
C THR A 411 16.62 -46.05 -1.73
N MET A 412 15.54 -46.13 -2.50
CA MET A 412 14.44 -47.06 -2.25
C MET A 412 14.86 -48.54 -2.22
N LEU A 413 15.84 -48.95 -3.04
CA LEU A 413 16.36 -50.32 -3.04
C LEU A 413 17.00 -50.67 -1.69
N LEU A 414 17.60 -49.69 -1.02
CA LEU A 414 18.14 -49.83 0.33
C LEU A 414 17.05 -50.19 1.34
N VAL A 415 15.94 -49.45 1.30
CA VAL A 415 14.80 -49.62 2.22
C VAL A 415 14.13 -50.99 2.02
N LEU A 416 13.94 -51.42 0.76
CA LEU A 416 13.36 -52.72 0.42
C LEU A 416 14.25 -53.89 0.84
N THR A 417 15.56 -53.77 0.60
CA THR A 417 16.55 -54.82 0.94
C THR A 417 16.68 -54.98 2.45
N ALA A 418 16.61 -53.88 3.21
CA ALA A 418 16.67 -53.91 4.67
C ALA A 418 15.51 -54.70 5.33
N VAL A 419 14.39 -54.86 4.62
CA VAL A 419 13.18 -55.57 5.11
C VAL A 419 12.95 -56.89 4.36
N GLY A 420 13.80 -57.22 3.38
CA GLY A 420 13.74 -58.48 2.63
C GLY A 420 12.61 -58.55 1.60
N LEU A 421 12.19 -57.40 1.06
CA LEU A 421 11.16 -57.30 0.02
C LEU A 421 11.75 -57.43 -1.40
N PRO A 422 11.00 -57.99 -2.36
CA PRO A 422 11.48 -58.16 -3.73
C PRO A 422 11.68 -56.81 -4.45
N VAL A 423 12.87 -56.61 -5.00
CA VAL A 423 13.25 -55.35 -5.69
C VAL A 423 12.71 -55.23 -7.12
N ASN A 424 12.28 -56.33 -7.73
CA ASN A 424 11.76 -56.34 -9.11
C ASN A 424 10.47 -55.49 -9.26
N ASP A 425 9.72 -55.35 -8.17
CA ASP A 425 8.44 -54.63 -8.11
C ASP A 425 8.63 -53.09 -8.12
N VAL A 426 9.87 -52.60 -7.97
CA VAL A 426 10.21 -51.17 -8.09
C VAL A 426 9.92 -50.62 -9.49
N SER A 427 9.98 -51.48 -10.52
CA SER A 427 9.63 -51.16 -11.92
C SER A 427 8.29 -50.44 -12.08
N LEU A 428 7.30 -50.83 -11.29
CA LEU A 428 5.95 -50.25 -11.29
C LEU A 428 5.95 -48.82 -10.79
N ILE A 429 6.83 -48.54 -9.83
CA ILE A 429 6.91 -47.24 -9.16
C ILE A 429 7.70 -46.26 -10.02
N VAL A 430 8.73 -46.74 -10.73
CA VAL A 430 9.48 -45.95 -11.73
C VAL A 430 8.54 -45.31 -12.74
N ALA A 431 7.49 -46.02 -13.15
CA ALA A 431 6.55 -45.54 -14.17
C ALA A 431 5.79 -44.27 -13.73
N VAL A 432 5.49 -44.12 -12.44
CA VAL A 432 4.79 -42.95 -11.87
C VAL A 432 5.72 -41.92 -11.21
N ASP A 433 6.99 -42.27 -11.01
CA ASP A 433 7.97 -41.45 -10.29
C ASP A 433 8.19 -40.08 -10.93
N TRP A 434 8.16 -39.98 -12.25
CA TRP A 434 8.36 -38.72 -12.99
C TRP A 434 7.41 -37.58 -12.54
N MET A 435 6.23 -37.93 -12.02
CA MET A 435 5.25 -36.98 -11.50
C MET A 435 5.46 -36.74 -10.01
N LEU A 436 5.60 -37.81 -9.22
CA LEU A 436 5.74 -37.73 -7.77
C LEU A 436 7.03 -37.01 -7.37
N ASP A 437 8.11 -37.22 -8.10
CA ASP A 437 9.42 -36.59 -7.87
C ASP A 437 9.37 -35.06 -7.81
N ARG A 438 8.51 -34.46 -8.64
CA ARG A 438 8.28 -33.01 -8.67
C ARG A 438 7.68 -32.50 -7.36
N PHE A 439 6.69 -33.21 -6.84
CA PHE A 439 6.05 -32.84 -5.58
C PHE A 439 6.98 -33.08 -4.39
N ARG A 440 7.73 -34.19 -4.38
CA ARG A 440 8.77 -34.47 -3.37
C ARG A 440 9.79 -33.33 -3.31
N THR A 441 10.38 -32.99 -4.46
CA THR A 441 11.36 -31.91 -4.58
C THR A 441 10.78 -30.58 -4.07
N SER A 442 9.54 -30.27 -4.46
CA SER A 442 8.88 -29.02 -4.07
C SER A 442 8.73 -28.89 -2.55
N ILE A 443 8.53 -30.01 -1.85
CA ILE A 443 8.35 -30.07 -0.41
C ILE A 443 9.69 -30.05 0.32
N ASN A 444 10.71 -30.72 -0.21
CA ASN A 444 12.07 -30.65 0.34
C ASN A 444 12.54 -29.18 0.40
N VAL A 445 12.39 -28.45 -0.71
CA VAL A 445 12.74 -27.03 -0.80
C VAL A 445 11.93 -26.15 0.17
N LEU A 446 10.64 -26.46 0.34
CA LEU A 446 9.79 -25.76 1.29
C LEU A 446 10.21 -26.04 2.75
N GLY A 447 10.56 -27.28 3.06
CA GLY A 447 11.07 -27.71 4.37
C GLY A 447 12.36 -26.99 4.75
N ASP A 448 13.30 -26.88 3.80
CA ASP A 448 14.57 -26.15 3.98
C ASP A 448 14.33 -24.67 4.25
N ALA A 449 13.44 -24.05 3.48
CA ALA A 449 13.12 -22.63 3.63
C ALA A 449 12.46 -22.32 4.98
N ILE A 450 11.54 -23.18 5.44
CA ILE A 450 10.92 -23.08 6.76
C ILE A 450 11.97 -23.28 7.85
N GLY A 451 12.89 -24.23 7.68
CA GLY A 451 14.03 -24.45 8.57
C GLY A 451 14.90 -23.21 8.71
N ALA A 452 15.28 -22.57 7.59
CA ALA A 452 16.03 -21.31 7.60
C ALA A 452 15.28 -20.18 8.34
N GLY A 453 13.96 -20.09 8.17
CA GLY A 453 13.12 -19.14 8.90
C GLY A 453 13.07 -19.38 10.41
N ILE A 454 13.04 -20.64 10.85
CA ILE A 454 13.06 -21.04 12.26
C ILE A 454 14.44 -20.76 12.88
N VAL A 455 15.52 -21.17 12.20
CA VAL A 455 16.89 -20.91 12.67
C VAL A 455 17.13 -19.41 12.82
N TYR A 456 16.71 -18.61 11.84
CA TYR A 456 16.81 -17.16 11.92
C TYR A 456 16.05 -16.58 13.12
N HIS A 457 14.86 -17.10 13.45
CA HIS A 457 14.10 -16.63 14.60
C HIS A 457 14.86 -16.78 15.93
N TYR A 458 15.60 -17.88 16.10
CA TYR A 458 16.34 -18.19 17.32
C TYR A 458 17.71 -17.51 17.41
N VAL A 459 18.27 -17.04 16.29
CA VAL A 459 19.65 -16.52 16.23
C VAL A 459 19.73 -15.04 15.83
N LYS A 460 18.63 -14.43 15.37
CA LYS A 460 18.56 -13.00 14.99
C LYS A 460 19.08 -12.04 16.07
N ASP A 461 18.81 -12.32 17.35
CA ASP A 461 19.19 -11.41 18.45
C ASP A 461 20.70 -11.49 18.73
N ASP A 462 21.28 -12.69 18.60
CA ASP A 462 22.73 -12.91 18.71
C ASP A 462 23.48 -12.23 17.54
N LEU A 463 22.94 -12.32 16.32
CA LEU A 463 23.49 -11.67 15.12
C LEU A 463 23.48 -10.14 15.24
N ALA A 464 22.38 -9.57 15.75
CA ALA A 464 22.24 -8.12 15.93
C ALA A 464 23.20 -7.57 16.99
N GLU A 465 23.48 -8.35 18.04
CA GLU A 465 24.44 -7.97 19.07
C GLU A 465 25.88 -7.98 18.53
N HIS A 466 26.24 -8.99 17.72
CA HIS A 466 27.55 -9.03 17.05
C HIS A 466 27.75 -7.83 16.10
N ASP A 467 26.75 -7.49 15.30
CA ASP A 467 26.81 -6.32 14.40
C ASP A 467 26.98 -5.00 15.20
N ARG A 468 26.34 -4.90 16.36
CA ARG A 468 26.50 -3.76 17.27
C ARG A 468 27.91 -3.67 17.86
N GLN A 469 28.49 -4.80 18.28
CA GLN A 469 29.86 -4.85 18.80
C GLN A 469 30.89 -4.49 17.73
N ALA A 470 30.71 -4.99 16.51
CA ALA A 470 31.56 -4.64 15.36
C ALA A 470 31.49 -3.13 15.02
N LEU A 471 30.30 -2.52 15.13
CA LEU A 471 30.12 -1.08 14.95
C LEU A 471 30.80 -0.26 16.05
N ILE A 472 30.68 -0.65 17.32
CA ILE A 472 31.34 0.02 18.46
C ILE A 472 32.86 -0.06 18.31
N HIS A 473 33.39 -1.23 17.94
CA HIS A 473 34.82 -1.40 17.69
C HIS A 473 35.30 -0.49 16.55
N ARG A 474 34.50 -0.35 15.49
CA ARG A 474 34.79 0.57 14.37
C ARG A 474 34.73 2.05 14.77
N GLU A 475 33.76 2.45 15.59
CA GLU A 475 33.67 3.82 16.11
C GLU A 475 34.86 4.16 17.03
N GLN A 476 35.32 3.21 17.84
CA GLN A 476 36.52 3.35 18.67
C GLN A 476 37.80 3.56 17.83
N ILE A 477 37.93 2.82 16.72
CA ILE A 477 39.03 2.98 15.74
C ILE A 477 38.94 4.34 15.02
N LEU A 478 37.73 4.78 14.65
CA LEU A 478 37.53 6.07 13.98
C LEU A 478 37.79 7.29 14.88
N ALA A 479 37.63 7.13 16.20
CA ALA A 479 37.89 8.16 17.20
C ALA A 479 39.39 8.41 17.49
N HIS A 480 40.30 7.52 17.06
CA HIS A 480 41.74 7.60 17.33
C HIS A 480 42.57 7.65 16.02
N PRO A 481 43.01 8.84 15.57
CA PRO A 481 43.67 9.03 14.27
C PRO A 481 44.98 8.25 14.08
N GLU A 482 45.68 7.89 15.16
CA GLU A 482 46.98 7.19 15.11
C GLU A 482 46.87 5.71 14.72
N GLN A 483 45.68 5.10 14.83
CA GLN A 483 45.47 3.69 14.48
C GLN A 483 45.17 3.46 12.98
N ARG A 484 45.05 4.54 12.18
CA ARG A 484 44.77 4.49 10.73
C ARG A 484 45.80 3.70 9.91
N LYS A 485 47.03 3.50 10.40
CA LYS A 485 48.08 2.79 9.65
C LYS A 485 47.96 1.25 9.70
N LYS A 486 47.01 0.67 10.44
CA LYS A 486 46.89 -0.79 10.58
C LYS A 486 45.54 -1.41 10.21
N SER A 487 44.49 -0.64 9.90
CA SER A 487 43.18 -1.23 9.59
C SER A 487 42.57 -0.69 8.30
N SER A 488 42.62 -1.50 7.25
CA SER A 488 41.89 -1.32 6.00
C SER A 488 40.67 -2.25 5.99
N ILE A 489 39.52 -1.77 6.46
CA ILE A 489 38.24 -2.48 6.31
C ILE A 489 37.20 -1.56 5.65
N PRO A 490 36.80 -1.85 4.40
CA PRO A 490 35.54 -1.36 3.85
C PRO A 490 34.55 -2.50 3.62
N GLY A 491 33.31 -2.32 4.11
CA GLY A 491 32.12 -2.88 3.45
C GLY A 491 31.11 -3.60 4.34
N TYR A 492 30.17 -2.86 4.95
CA TYR A 492 28.82 -3.37 5.20
C TYR A 492 27.78 -2.30 4.87
N ILE A 493 26.72 -2.75 4.20
CA ILE A 493 25.58 -1.96 3.74
C ILE A 493 24.75 -1.57 4.96
N ALA A 494 24.40 -0.29 5.07
CA ALA A 494 23.51 0.24 6.11
C ALA A 494 22.13 -0.44 6.06
N VAL A 495 21.70 -1.01 7.20
CA VAL A 495 20.30 -1.36 7.47
C VAL A 495 19.65 -0.16 8.17
N PRO A 496 18.44 0.28 7.78
CA PRO A 496 17.78 1.42 8.40
C PRO A 496 17.43 1.14 9.87
N GLN A 497 17.76 2.09 10.76
CA GLN A 497 17.36 2.11 12.16
C GLN A 497 15.83 2.28 12.29
N GLU A 498 15.12 1.17 12.43
CA GLU A 498 13.81 1.12 13.10
C GLU A 498 13.75 -0.16 13.93
N GLU A 499 14.11 -0.06 15.22
CA GLU A 499 13.53 -0.81 16.36
C GLU A 499 14.41 -0.64 17.61
N ILE A 500 14.33 0.53 18.26
CA ILE A 500 14.68 0.66 19.69
C ILE A 500 13.68 1.64 20.34
N ILE A 501 12.39 1.29 20.45
CA ILE A 501 11.51 1.85 21.50
C ILE A 501 10.40 0.84 21.85
N GLN A 502 10.76 -0.28 22.48
CA GLN A 502 9.81 -1.05 23.32
C GLN A 502 10.57 -1.74 24.44
N HIS A 503 11.07 -0.99 25.42
CA HIS A 503 11.25 -1.45 26.81
C HIS A 503 11.69 -0.28 27.68
N LYS A 504 10.78 0.68 27.91
CA LYS A 504 10.79 1.60 29.06
C LYS A 504 9.54 2.50 29.00
N SER A 505 8.39 1.93 29.34
CA SER A 505 7.22 2.71 29.78
C SER A 505 6.29 1.83 30.60
N LYS A 506 6.76 1.45 31.79
CA LYS A 506 5.93 0.99 32.91
C LYS A 506 6.47 1.68 34.16
N SER A 507 6.26 2.98 34.24
CA SER A 507 6.45 3.82 35.43
C SER A 507 6.25 5.27 35.00
N ASN A 508 4.98 5.72 34.97
CA ASN A 508 4.53 7.11 35.12
C ASN A 508 3.08 7.28 34.60
N ALA A 509 2.21 6.37 35.02
CA ALA A 509 0.75 6.53 34.87
C ALA A 509 0.13 6.71 36.25
N ARG A 510 0.53 7.78 36.95
CA ARG A 510 -0.17 8.35 38.10
C ARG A 510 0.19 9.82 38.17
N LEU A 511 -0.64 10.66 37.54
CA LEU A 511 -0.90 12.08 37.85
C LEU A 511 -1.67 12.68 36.67
N SER A 512 -2.96 12.37 36.59
CA SER A 512 -3.94 13.29 36.02
C SER A 512 -5.22 13.12 36.81
N HIS A 513 -5.47 14.13 37.64
CA HIS A 513 -6.60 14.24 38.55
C HIS A 513 -7.94 14.13 37.82
N GLU A 514 -8.85 13.42 38.46
CA GLU A 514 -10.29 13.51 38.26
C GLU A 514 -10.76 14.97 38.37
N GLY A 515 -11.60 15.38 37.41
CA GLY A 515 -12.44 16.57 37.46
C GLY A 515 -13.84 16.19 36.93
N PRO A 516 -14.92 16.80 37.45
CA PRO A 516 -16.19 16.11 37.66
C PRO A 516 -17.06 15.98 36.41
N LYS A 517 -17.85 14.90 36.38
CA LYS A 517 -19.00 14.71 35.49
C LYS A 517 -19.95 15.91 35.62
N LYS A 518 -20.27 16.57 34.49
CA LYS A 518 -21.45 17.44 34.36
C LYS A 518 -22.27 17.05 33.13
N SER A 519 -23.57 16.90 33.40
CA SER A 519 -24.67 16.63 32.49
C SER A 519 -25.06 17.85 31.66
N ASP A 520 -25.40 17.58 30.40
CA ASP A 520 -26.25 18.31 29.46
C ASP A 520 -26.10 19.84 29.26
N SER A 521 -25.54 20.19 28.09
CA SER A 521 -26.27 20.97 27.08
C SER A 521 -25.65 20.74 25.70
N LYS A 522 -26.32 19.95 24.84
CA LYS A 522 -25.92 19.71 23.46
C LYS A 522 -26.05 21.00 22.63
N SER A 523 -24.93 21.63 22.27
CA SER A 523 -24.90 22.43 21.05
C SER A 523 -24.93 21.46 19.87
N SER A 524 -25.98 21.55 19.05
CA SER A 524 -26.25 20.60 17.98
C SER A 524 -25.27 20.80 16.82
N ALA A 525 -24.16 20.08 16.80
CA ALA A 525 -23.46 19.81 15.55
C ALA A 525 -24.48 19.18 14.57
N PRO A 526 -24.64 19.71 13.34
CA PRO A 526 -25.63 19.23 12.40
C PRO A 526 -25.36 17.75 12.12
N LYS A 527 -26.24 16.89 12.63
CA LYS A 527 -26.10 15.45 12.46
C LYS A 527 -26.35 15.12 10.98
N ALA A 528 -25.33 14.65 10.28
CA ALA A 528 -25.44 14.22 8.89
C ALA A 528 -26.29 12.93 8.80
N HIS A 529 -27.60 13.08 8.73
CA HIS A 529 -28.54 12.02 8.40
C HIS A 529 -29.13 12.27 7.00
N VAL A 530 -29.64 11.22 6.38
CA VAL A 530 -30.37 11.31 5.10
C VAL A 530 -31.81 11.72 5.42
N ASP A 531 -32.01 13.00 5.72
CA ASP A 531 -33.31 13.58 6.06
C ASP A 531 -33.82 14.48 4.93
N MET A 532 -35.07 14.96 5.02
CA MET A 532 -35.63 15.91 4.04
C MET A 532 -34.80 17.21 3.91
N VAL A 533 -34.06 17.57 4.96
CA VAL A 533 -33.08 18.67 4.95
C VAL A 533 -31.88 18.37 4.03
N PHE A 534 -31.40 17.12 3.99
CA PHE A 534 -30.30 16.71 3.12
C PHE A 534 -30.69 16.90 1.64
N PHE A 535 -31.87 16.45 1.24
CA PHE A 535 -32.33 16.63 -0.15
C PHE A 535 -32.47 18.10 -0.53
N ARG A 536 -32.93 18.97 0.38
CA ARG A 536 -32.97 20.42 0.14
C ARG A 536 -31.58 21.00 -0.13
N LYS A 537 -30.58 20.60 0.66
CA LYS A 537 -29.17 21.01 0.48
C LYS A 537 -28.62 20.48 -0.84
N LEU A 538 -28.86 19.21 -1.14
CA LEU A 538 -28.42 18.58 -2.38
C LEU A 538 -29.03 19.28 -3.62
N ILE A 539 -30.32 19.60 -3.60
CA ILE A 539 -31.00 20.32 -4.69
C ILE A 539 -30.38 21.70 -4.91
N ARG A 540 -30.02 22.42 -3.83
CA ARG A 540 -29.34 23.71 -3.93
C ARG A 540 -27.99 23.57 -4.66
N ILE A 541 -27.22 22.54 -4.35
CA ILE A 541 -25.93 22.24 -5.01
C ILE A 541 -26.15 21.79 -6.45
N LEU A 542 -27.13 20.92 -6.72
CA LEU A 542 -27.47 20.45 -8.07
C LEU A 542 -27.85 21.59 -9.03
N ARG A 543 -28.52 22.65 -8.54
CA ARG A 543 -28.80 23.86 -9.34
C ARG A 543 -27.53 24.60 -9.79
N ILE A 544 -26.43 24.47 -9.05
CA ILE A 544 -25.13 25.05 -9.41
C ILE A 544 -24.43 24.14 -10.44
N LEU A 545 -24.52 22.82 -10.23
CA LEU A 545 -23.91 21.82 -11.11
C LEU A 545 -24.57 21.77 -12.49
N VAL A 546 -25.90 21.85 -12.55
CA VAL A 546 -26.70 21.82 -13.78
C VAL A 546 -27.64 23.03 -13.80
N PRO A 547 -27.18 24.20 -14.30
CA PRO A 547 -27.94 25.45 -14.22
C PRO A 547 -29.01 25.61 -15.31
N ARG A 548 -28.85 24.96 -16.47
CA ARG A 548 -29.76 25.05 -17.61
C ARG A 548 -29.96 23.69 -18.26
N PHE A 549 -31.13 23.47 -18.85
CA PHE A 549 -31.43 22.25 -19.61
C PHE A 549 -30.53 22.10 -20.85
N PHE A 550 -30.17 23.19 -21.51
CA PHE A 550 -29.21 23.19 -22.63
C PHE A 550 -27.80 23.51 -22.14
N SER A 551 -27.16 22.53 -21.52
CA SER A 551 -25.77 22.61 -21.09
C SER A 551 -25.03 21.33 -21.43
N MET A 552 -23.69 21.39 -21.54
CA MET A 552 -22.87 20.21 -21.84
C MET A 552 -23.02 19.12 -20.78
N GLU A 553 -23.25 19.50 -19.53
CA GLU A 553 -23.51 18.58 -18.43
C GLU A 553 -24.81 17.77 -18.67
N THR A 554 -25.88 18.43 -19.11
CA THR A 554 -27.15 17.76 -19.44
C THR A 554 -26.99 16.83 -20.65
N PHE A 555 -26.20 17.22 -21.65
CA PHE A 555 -25.87 16.34 -22.78
C PHE A 555 -25.20 15.03 -22.32
N TYR A 556 -24.19 15.10 -21.47
CA TYR A 556 -23.55 13.90 -20.95
C TYR A 556 -24.45 13.08 -20.03
N LEU A 557 -25.34 13.70 -19.25
CA LEU A 557 -26.35 12.99 -18.46
C LEU A 557 -27.33 12.20 -19.35
N ILE A 558 -27.73 12.76 -20.49
CA ILE A 558 -28.55 12.10 -21.51
C ILE A 558 -27.75 10.96 -22.19
N LEU A 559 -26.48 11.20 -22.54
CA LEU A 559 -25.59 10.17 -23.09
C LEU A 559 -25.44 8.99 -22.14
N ILE A 560 -25.29 9.26 -20.84
CA ILE A 560 -25.26 8.22 -19.80
C ILE A 560 -26.60 7.47 -19.77
N ALA A 561 -27.73 8.17 -19.77
CA ALA A 561 -29.05 7.53 -19.77
C ALA A 561 -29.25 6.60 -20.98
N PHE A 562 -28.87 7.05 -22.18
CA PHE A 562 -28.91 6.23 -23.39
C PHE A 562 -27.94 5.03 -23.32
N SER A 563 -26.72 5.26 -22.84
CA SER A 563 -25.72 4.19 -22.66
C SER A 563 -26.17 3.15 -21.63
N LEU A 564 -26.90 3.56 -20.59
CA LEU A 564 -27.51 2.66 -19.60
C LEU A 564 -28.61 1.80 -20.23
N LEU A 565 -29.46 2.37 -21.08
CA LEU A 565 -30.46 1.64 -21.85
C LEU A 565 -29.82 0.62 -22.78
N ALA A 566 -28.86 1.06 -23.60
CA ALA A 566 -28.12 0.20 -24.53
C ALA A 566 -27.39 -0.95 -23.79
N ARG A 567 -26.78 -0.64 -22.64
CA ARG A 567 -26.10 -1.65 -21.81
C ARG A 567 -27.08 -2.69 -21.27
N THR A 568 -28.25 -2.25 -20.82
CA THR A 568 -29.25 -3.17 -20.26
C THR A 568 -29.84 -4.06 -21.35
N TYR A 569 -30.04 -3.53 -22.55
CA TYR A 569 -30.39 -4.34 -23.71
C TYR A 569 -29.30 -5.37 -24.06
N ALA A 570 -28.02 -4.95 -24.05
CA ALA A 570 -26.88 -5.84 -24.25
C ALA A 570 -26.83 -6.98 -23.21
N ASP A 571 -27.11 -6.68 -21.94
CA ASP A 571 -27.16 -7.70 -20.88
C ASP A 571 -28.25 -8.76 -21.17
N VAL A 572 -29.44 -8.33 -21.60
CA VAL A 572 -30.54 -9.24 -22.01
C VAL A 572 -30.16 -10.05 -23.26
N TYR A 573 -29.52 -9.42 -24.24
CA TYR A 573 -29.03 -10.10 -25.45
C TYR A 573 -28.00 -11.20 -25.12
N VAL A 574 -27.08 -10.92 -24.19
CA VAL A 574 -26.09 -11.89 -23.72
C VAL A 574 -26.77 -13.08 -23.05
N ILE A 575 -27.74 -12.84 -22.15
CA ILE A 575 -28.46 -13.92 -21.45
C ILE A 575 -29.21 -14.82 -22.43
N THR A 576 -29.92 -14.22 -23.39
CA THR A 576 -30.73 -14.97 -24.36
C THR A 576 -29.86 -15.72 -25.38
N THR A 577 -28.77 -15.14 -25.84
CA THR A 577 -27.85 -15.78 -26.78
C THR A 577 -27.04 -16.89 -26.10
N SER A 578 -26.54 -16.66 -24.88
CA SER A 578 -25.84 -17.70 -24.08
C SER A 578 -26.74 -18.91 -23.83
N THR A 579 -28.02 -18.68 -23.51
CA THR A 579 -28.97 -19.78 -23.27
C THR A 579 -29.29 -20.55 -24.56
N ARG A 580 -29.27 -19.89 -25.73
CA ARG A 580 -29.38 -20.58 -27.03
C ARG A 580 -28.15 -21.41 -27.36
N ILE A 581 -26.94 -20.92 -27.07
CA ILE A 581 -25.71 -21.69 -27.21
C ILE A 581 -25.78 -22.95 -26.34
N GLU A 582 -26.19 -22.81 -25.08
CA GLU A 582 -26.37 -23.93 -24.16
C GLU A 582 -27.44 -24.93 -24.66
N SER A 583 -28.56 -24.45 -25.20
CA SER A 583 -29.58 -25.31 -25.81
C SER A 583 -29.02 -26.11 -26.98
N SER A 584 -28.29 -25.48 -27.91
CA SER A 584 -27.68 -26.20 -29.05
C SER A 584 -26.67 -27.26 -28.61
N ILE A 585 -25.98 -27.07 -27.47
CA ILE A 585 -25.10 -28.10 -26.89
C ILE A 585 -25.94 -29.29 -26.38
N ILE A 586 -27.04 -29.02 -25.67
CA ILE A 586 -27.95 -30.04 -25.14
C ILE A 586 -28.62 -30.82 -26.27
N ASP A 587 -29.07 -30.12 -27.31
CA ASP A 587 -29.71 -30.66 -28.50
C ASP A 587 -28.71 -31.34 -29.47
N ARG A 588 -27.41 -31.28 -29.16
CA ARG A 588 -26.29 -31.79 -30.00
C ARG A 588 -26.26 -31.21 -31.42
N ASP A 589 -26.84 -30.02 -31.61
CA ASP A 589 -26.83 -29.30 -32.87
C ASP A 589 -25.52 -28.51 -33.04
N MET A 590 -24.54 -29.14 -33.69
CA MET A 590 -23.24 -28.53 -33.97
C MET A 590 -23.32 -27.30 -34.88
N TYR A 591 -24.31 -27.24 -35.78
CA TYR A 591 -24.48 -26.13 -36.71
C TYR A 591 -25.10 -24.92 -36.01
N GLY A 592 -26.18 -25.13 -35.24
CA GLY A 592 -26.78 -24.11 -34.39
C GLY A 592 -25.79 -23.56 -33.35
N PHE A 593 -24.97 -24.43 -32.75
CA PHE A 593 -23.91 -24.04 -31.82
C PHE A 593 -22.90 -23.08 -32.48
N ALA A 594 -22.35 -23.44 -33.65
CA ALA A 594 -21.37 -22.62 -34.35
C ALA A 594 -21.94 -21.23 -34.73
N ILE A 595 -23.18 -21.16 -35.22
CA ILE A 595 -23.85 -19.90 -35.56
C ILE A 595 -24.08 -19.03 -34.34
N HIS A 596 -24.60 -19.59 -33.26
CA HIS A 596 -24.88 -18.84 -32.04
C HIS A 596 -23.59 -18.36 -31.37
N LEU A 597 -22.53 -19.18 -31.36
CA LEU A 597 -21.22 -18.80 -30.85
C LEU A 597 -20.59 -17.68 -31.69
N PHE A 598 -20.64 -17.78 -33.03
CA PHE A 598 -20.13 -16.74 -33.91
C PHE A 598 -20.88 -15.41 -33.74
N LYS A 599 -22.22 -15.44 -33.68
CA LYS A 599 -23.05 -14.25 -33.39
C LYS A 599 -22.74 -13.65 -32.03
N TYR A 600 -22.39 -14.47 -31.04
CA TYR A 600 -22.00 -13.99 -29.71
C TYR A 600 -20.65 -13.25 -29.75
N VAL A 601 -19.63 -13.84 -30.39
CA VAL A 601 -18.29 -13.23 -30.55
C VAL A 601 -18.36 -11.93 -31.36
N LEU A 602 -19.11 -11.92 -32.46
CA LEU A 602 -19.24 -10.74 -33.33
C LEU A 602 -19.82 -9.51 -32.61
N ASN A 603 -20.71 -9.72 -31.64
CA ASN A 603 -21.34 -8.62 -30.89
C ASN A 603 -20.52 -8.15 -29.67
N MET A 604 -19.46 -8.86 -29.26
CA MET A 604 -18.64 -8.47 -28.11
C MET A 604 -18.04 -7.05 -28.22
N PRO A 605 -17.50 -6.61 -29.38
CA PRO A 605 -16.94 -5.26 -29.51
C PRO A 605 -17.98 -4.17 -29.26
N ALA A 606 -19.22 -4.33 -29.76
CA ALA A 606 -20.30 -3.38 -29.56
C ALA A 606 -20.70 -3.27 -28.08
N ILE A 607 -20.78 -4.41 -27.37
CA ILE A 607 -21.07 -4.45 -25.93
C ILE A 607 -19.94 -3.77 -25.13
N SER A 608 -18.68 -4.04 -25.50
CA SER A 608 -17.51 -3.39 -24.90
C SER A 608 -17.49 -1.89 -25.13
N PHE A 609 -17.87 -1.44 -26.33
CA PHE A 609 -17.98 -0.03 -26.68
C PHE A 609 -19.01 0.69 -25.81
N VAL A 610 -20.23 0.14 -25.68
CA VAL A 610 -21.27 0.72 -24.82
C VAL A 610 -20.82 0.83 -23.36
N ASN A 611 -20.12 -0.19 -22.84
CA ASN A 611 -19.56 -0.18 -21.49
C ASN A 611 -18.48 0.91 -21.31
N SER A 612 -17.66 1.11 -22.33
CA SER A 612 -16.59 2.11 -22.32
C SER A 612 -17.15 3.53 -22.47
N LEU A 613 -18.15 3.72 -23.32
CA LEU A 613 -18.88 4.98 -23.51
C LEU A 613 -19.58 5.43 -22.22
N LEU A 614 -20.21 4.50 -21.50
CA LEU A 614 -20.81 4.77 -20.20
C LEU A 614 -19.76 5.25 -19.18
N LYS A 615 -18.60 4.58 -19.09
CA LYS A 615 -17.51 4.98 -18.19
C LYS A 615 -16.95 6.35 -18.55
N PHE A 616 -16.78 6.61 -19.84
CA PHE A 616 -16.34 7.91 -20.35
C PHE A 616 -17.33 9.02 -19.94
N GLY A 617 -18.62 8.84 -20.22
CA GLY A 617 -19.65 9.82 -19.84
C GLY A 617 -19.68 10.12 -18.34
N LEU A 618 -19.58 9.09 -17.48
CA LEU A 618 -19.54 9.28 -16.03
C LEU A 618 -18.31 10.08 -15.57
N ASN A 619 -17.13 9.82 -16.14
CA ASN A 619 -15.91 10.55 -15.76
C ASN A 619 -15.96 12.01 -16.23
N GLU A 620 -16.48 12.27 -17.42
CA GLU A 620 -16.59 13.62 -17.97
C GLU A 620 -17.58 14.47 -17.17
N VAL A 621 -18.76 13.92 -16.81
CA VAL A 621 -19.72 14.63 -15.93
C VAL A 621 -19.09 14.94 -14.58
N ARG A 622 -18.34 14.01 -13.98
CA ARG A 622 -17.65 14.24 -12.70
C ARG A 622 -16.69 15.43 -12.79
N LEU A 623 -15.88 15.47 -13.85
CA LEU A 623 -14.91 16.55 -14.05
C LEU A 623 -15.62 17.90 -14.21
N ARG A 624 -16.66 17.97 -15.03
CA ARG A 624 -17.46 19.19 -15.26
C ARG A 624 -18.15 19.67 -14.00
N PHE A 625 -18.71 18.77 -13.20
CA PHE A 625 -19.29 19.10 -11.91
C PHE A 625 -18.27 19.70 -10.95
N ARG A 626 -17.05 19.12 -10.90
CA ARG A 626 -15.95 19.67 -10.10
C ARG A 626 -15.52 21.04 -10.59
N GLU A 627 -15.29 21.20 -11.90
CA GLU A 627 -14.92 22.47 -12.52
C GLU A 627 -15.91 23.59 -12.14
N ARG A 628 -17.21 23.34 -12.32
CA ARG A 628 -18.29 24.29 -11.98
C ARG A 628 -18.32 24.64 -10.50
N LEU A 629 -18.39 23.62 -9.64
CA LEU A 629 -18.56 23.82 -8.20
C LEU A 629 -17.34 24.49 -7.58
N SER A 630 -16.13 24.05 -7.95
CA SER A 630 -14.89 24.69 -7.51
C SER A 630 -14.81 26.13 -7.98
N THR A 631 -15.09 26.41 -9.26
CA THR A 631 -15.08 27.79 -9.79
C THR A 631 -16.07 28.69 -9.05
N HIS A 632 -17.29 28.19 -8.78
CA HIS A 632 -18.30 28.94 -8.02
C HIS A 632 -17.87 29.24 -6.58
N LEU A 633 -17.29 28.25 -5.89
CA LEU A 633 -16.82 28.40 -4.51
C LEU A 633 -15.60 29.32 -4.43
N TYR A 634 -14.62 29.18 -5.34
CA TYR A 634 -13.46 30.07 -5.40
C TYR A 634 -13.85 31.51 -5.74
N ALA A 635 -14.82 31.72 -6.64
CA ALA A 635 -15.33 33.05 -6.94
C ALA A 635 -15.92 33.75 -5.69
N LYS A 636 -16.58 33.02 -4.79
CA LYS A 636 -17.08 33.57 -3.51
C LYS A 636 -15.99 33.70 -2.44
N TYR A 637 -15.09 32.71 -2.35
CA TYR A 637 -14.02 32.67 -1.37
C TYR A 637 -12.99 33.80 -1.58
N LEU A 638 -12.66 34.09 -2.85
CA LEU A 638 -11.73 35.15 -3.25
C LEU A 638 -12.42 36.51 -3.47
N LYS A 639 -13.74 36.61 -3.27
CA LYS A 639 -14.46 37.89 -3.36
C LYS A 639 -14.06 38.78 -2.18
N GLY A 640 -13.45 39.92 -2.47
CA GLY A 640 -12.96 40.83 -1.44
C GLY A 640 -11.95 40.15 -0.50
N PHE A 641 -12.15 40.29 0.82
CA PHE A 641 -11.28 39.69 1.84
C PHE A 641 -11.92 38.47 2.52
N ASN A 642 -12.87 37.78 1.86
CA ASN A 642 -13.62 36.67 2.46
C ASN A 642 -12.71 35.52 2.93
N PHE A 643 -11.62 35.22 2.21
CA PHE A 643 -10.63 34.22 2.63
C PHE A 643 -9.95 34.56 3.97
N TYR A 644 -9.64 35.84 4.20
CA TYR A 644 -9.06 36.32 5.46
C TYR A 644 -10.12 36.27 6.57
N LYS A 645 -11.32 36.79 6.28
CA LYS A 645 -12.43 36.84 7.25
C LYS A 645 -12.83 35.43 7.71
N MET A 646 -12.90 34.46 6.79
CA MET A 646 -13.25 33.08 7.15
C MET A 646 -12.16 32.42 8.01
N THR A 647 -10.88 32.65 7.73
CA THR A 647 -9.80 32.01 8.48
C THR A 647 -9.56 32.67 9.85
N ASN A 648 -9.71 33.99 9.95
CA ASN A 648 -9.30 34.76 11.14
C ASN A 648 -10.45 35.32 11.98
N LEU A 649 -11.66 35.49 11.42
CA LEU A 649 -12.81 36.09 12.13
C LEU A 649 -13.94 35.09 12.41
N ASP A 650 -14.00 33.95 11.72
CA ASP A 650 -15.09 32.96 11.84
C ASP A 650 -14.54 31.55 12.13
N ASN A 651 -14.94 30.95 13.26
CA ASN A 651 -14.45 29.62 13.67
C ASN A 651 -15.39 28.47 13.28
N ARG A 652 -16.45 28.74 12.50
CA ARG A 652 -17.44 27.71 12.14
C ARG A 652 -16.90 26.67 11.17
N ILE A 653 -15.95 27.06 10.32
CA ILE A 653 -15.30 26.18 9.35
C ILE A 653 -13.82 26.05 9.72
N GLN A 654 -13.40 24.82 9.96
CA GLN A 654 -11.98 24.48 10.12
C GLN A 654 -11.48 23.88 8.81
N ASN A 655 -10.22 24.18 8.43
CA ASN A 655 -9.56 23.67 7.22
C ASN A 655 -10.36 23.91 5.92
N PRO A 656 -10.61 25.19 5.55
CA PRO A 656 -11.36 25.52 4.34
C PRO A 656 -10.66 25.05 3.05
N ASP A 657 -9.34 24.88 3.08
CA ASP A 657 -8.52 24.31 2.02
C ASP A 657 -8.93 22.87 1.67
N GLN A 658 -9.08 22.00 2.68
CA GLN A 658 -9.55 20.63 2.47
C GLN A 658 -10.97 20.58 1.90
N LEU A 659 -11.83 21.48 2.39
CA LEU A 659 -13.23 21.60 1.93
C LEU A 659 -13.32 22.03 0.47
N LEU A 660 -12.57 23.06 0.07
CA LEU A 660 -12.58 23.61 -1.29
C LEU A 660 -11.96 22.65 -2.32
N THR A 661 -11.06 21.77 -1.87
CA THR A 661 -10.31 20.87 -2.77
C THR A 661 -10.87 19.45 -2.77
N GLN A 662 -10.67 18.69 -1.70
CA GLN A 662 -10.96 17.26 -1.64
C GLN A 662 -12.43 16.95 -1.40
N ASP A 663 -13.09 17.72 -0.53
CA ASP A 663 -14.47 17.42 -0.18
C ASP A 663 -15.42 17.72 -1.35
N VAL A 664 -15.12 18.78 -2.12
CA VAL A 664 -15.80 19.09 -3.38
C VAL A 664 -15.59 17.98 -4.41
N ASP A 665 -14.36 17.46 -4.57
CA ASP A 665 -14.12 16.32 -5.48
C ASP A 665 -14.91 15.07 -5.06
N LYS A 666 -14.90 14.76 -3.76
CA LYS A 666 -15.65 13.62 -3.20
C LYS A 666 -17.16 13.80 -3.30
N LEU A 667 -17.65 15.03 -3.16
CA LEU A 667 -19.07 15.35 -3.38
C LEU A 667 -19.46 15.10 -4.84
N CYS A 668 -18.69 15.64 -5.80
CA CYS A 668 -18.96 15.46 -7.23
C CYS A 668 -18.87 13.98 -7.65
N GLU A 669 -17.86 13.25 -7.16
CA GLU A 669 -17.73 11.80 -7.33
C GLU A 669 -18.97 11.07 -6.81
N GLY A 670 -19.40 11.38 -5.57
CA GLY A 670 -20.56 10.76 -4.95
C GLY A 670 -21.88 11.03 -5.67
N ILE A 671 -22.09 12.25 -6.20
CA ILE A 671 -23.31 12.59 -6.96
C ILE A 671 -23.41 11.76 -8.25
N VAL A 672 -22.30 11.66 -9.00
CA VAL A 672 -22.27 10.93 -10.27
C VAL A 672 -22.37 9.41 -10.05
N GLU A 673 -21.68 8.89 -9.03
CA GLU A 673 -21.79 7.48 -8.65
C GLU A 673 -23.20 7.12 -8.22
N LEU A 674 -23.84 7.96 -7.40
CA LEU A 674 -25.22 7.75 -6.99
C LEU A 674 -26.18 7.73 -8.19
N TYR A 675 -26.00 8.63 -9.16
CA TYR A 675 -26.80 8.63 -10.39
C TYR A 675 -26.69 7.31 -11.15
N SER A 676 -25.48 6.79 -11.36
CA SER A 676 -25.29 5.51 -12.06
C SER A 676 -25.80 4.31 -11.25
N ASN A 677 -25.50 4.28 -9.95
CA ASN A 677 -25.83 3.19 -9.03
C ASN A 677 -27.34 3.10 -8.74
N LEU A 678 -28.10 4.18 -8.93
CA LEU A 678 -29.57 4.17 -8.84
C LEU A 678 -30.22 3.92 -10.21
N SER A 679 -29.78 4.60 -11.25
CA SER A 679 -30.47 4.58 -12.55
C SER A 679 -30.37 3.22 -13.25
N LYS A 680 -29.19 2.58 -13.22
CA LYS A 680 -28.99 1.25 -13.84
C LYS A 680 -29.88 0.19 -13.19
N PRO A 681 -29.86 0.00 -11.86
CA PRO A 681 -30.67 -1.04 -11.25
C PRO A 681 -32.17 -0.76 -11.30
N LEU A 682 -32.61 0.51 -11.23
CA LEU A 682 -34.03 0.84 -11.44
C LEU A 682 -34.51 0.41 -12.82
N LEU A 683 -33.70 0.66 -13.85
CA LEU A 683 -34.00 0.22 -15.22
C LEU A 683 -33.99 -1.31 -15.35
N ASP A 684 -32.98 -1.99 -14.80
CA ASP A 684 -32.89 -3.45 -14.78
C ASP A 684 -34.16 -4.04 -14.12
N VAL A 685 -34.58 -3.49 -12.98
CA VAL A 685 -35.77 -3.92 -12.24
C VAL A 685 -37.04 -3.73 -13.05
N LEU A 686 -37.25 -2.56 -13.65
CA LEU A 686 -38.45 -2.29 -14.46
C LEU A 686 -38.55 -3.25 -15.65
N LEU A 687 -37.44 -3.50 -16.35
CA LEU A 687 -37.39 -4.38 -17.50
C LEU A 687 -37.61 -5.85 -17.13
N TYR A 688 -36.94 -6.36 -16.08
CA TYR A 688 -37.12 -7.74 -15.64
C TYR A 688 -38.49 -7.96 -15.01
N LEU A 689 -39.03 -6.98 -14.26
CA LEU A 689 -40.39 -7.02 -13.71
C LEU A 689 -41.44 -7.16 -14.83
N HIS A 690 -41.32 -6.36 -15.88
CA HIS A 690 -42.23 -6.43 -17.02
C HIS A 690 -42.12 -7.78 -17.76
N ARG A 691 -40.90 -8.27 -17.98
CA ARG A 691 -40.65 -9.50 -18.75
C ARG A 691 -41.02 -10.77 -17.99
N ILE A 692 -40.72 -10.86 -16.69
CA ILE A 692 -41.12 -11.99 -15.84
C ILE A 692 -42.62 -11.94 -15.56
N GLY A 693 -43.19 -10.73 -15.38
CA GLY A 693 -44.62 -10.54 -15.18
C GLY A 693 -45.48 -11.01 -16.36
N THR A 694 -44.96 -10.84 -17.58
CA THR A 694 -45.62 -11.31 -18.82
C THR A 694 -45.35 -12.78 -19.17
N SER A 695 -44.29 -13.39 -18.63
CA SER A 695 -43.98 -14.82 -18.87
C SER A 695 -44.60 -15.76 -17.83
N ILE A 696 -44.45 -15.46 -16.53
CA ILE A 696 -44.82 -16.36 -15.40
C ILE A 696 -45.93 -15.75 -14.53
N GLY A 697 -46.15 -14.44 -14.59
CA GLY A 697 -47.12 -13.69 -13.79
C GLY A 697 -46.47 -12.77 -12.76
N PHE A 698 -47.20 -11.74 -12.31
CA PHE A 698 -46.64 -10.70 -11.42
C PHE A 698 -46.42 -11.15 -9.96
N GLY A 699 -46.92 -12.32 -9.55
CA GLY A 699 -46.78 -12.81 -8.17
C GLY A 699 -45.33 -13.02 -7.72
N ALA A 700 -44.49 -13.62 -8.57
CA ALA A 700 -43.09 -13.90 -8.23
C ALA A 700 -42.23 -12.63 -8.06
N PRO A 701 -42.31 -11.63 -8.97
CA PRO A 701 -41.65 -10.34 -8.78
C PRO A 701 -42.13 -9.56 -7.53
N ILE A 702 -43.43 -9.62 -7.19
CA ILE A 702 -43.99 -8.93 -6.02
C ILE A 702 -43.38 -9.50 -4.72
N ILE A 703 -43.27 -10.82 -4.60
CA ILE A 703 -42.66 -11.48 -3.43
C ILE A 703 -41.20 -11.02 -3.24
N LEU A 704 -40.43 -10.99 -4.33
CA LEU A 704 -39.05 -10.52 -4.31
C LEU A 704 -38.94 -9.03 -3.92
N PHE A 705 -39.85 -8.20 -4.43
CA PHE A 705 -39.90 -6.78 -4.11
C PHE A 705 -40.23 -6.52 -2.63
N VAL A 706 -41.21 -7.23 -2.06
CA VAL A 706 -41.60 -7.12 -0.65
C VAL A 706 -40.45 -7.55 0.27
N TYR A 707 -39.79 -8.67 -0.03
CA TYR A 707 -38.61 -9.12 0.72
C TYR A 707 -37.49 -8.06 0.72
N LEU A 708 -37.25 -7.42 -0.43
CA LEU A 708 -36.18 -6.43 -0.57
C LEU A 708 -36.52 -5.08 0.09
N MET A 709 -37.79 -4.71 0.17
CA MET A 709 -38.23 -3.56 0.98
C MET A 709 -37.99 -3.79 2.49
N LEU A 710 -38.39 -4.97 3.00
CA LEU A 710 -38.22 -5.31 4.42
C LEU A 710 -36.74 -5.38 4.81
N THR A 711 -35.93 -6.03 4.00
CA THR A 711 -34.49 -6.13 4.24
C THR A 711 -33.76 -4.81 4.02
N GLY A 712 -34.19 -4.00 3.05
CA GLY A 712 -33.66 -2.65 2.85
C GLY A 712 -33.86 -1.76 4.10
N PHE A 713 -35.04 -1.82 4.73
CA PHE A 713 -35.30 -1.10 5.97
C PHE A 713 -34.40 -1.58 7.13
N PHE A 714 -34.29 -2.90 7.29
CA PHE A 714 -33.42 -3.52 8.30
C PHE A 714 -31.94 -3.14 8.14
N LEU A 715 -31.40 -3.24 6.91
CA LEU A 715 -30.01 -2.88 6.61
C LEU A 715 -29.76 -1.38 6.81
N THR A 716 -30.74 -0.53 6.49
CA THR A 716 -30.64 0.92 6.73
C THR A 716 -30.54 1.24 8.21
N PHE A 717 -31.31 0.54 9.06
CA PHE A 717 -31.25 0.69 10.51
C PHE A 717 -29.87 0.32 11.06
N LEU A 718 -29.32 -0.82 10.63
CA LEU A 718 -28.03 -1.34 11.08
C LEU A 718 -26.86 -0.41 10.68
N ARG A 719 -26.97 0.30 9.56
CA ARG A 719 -25.94 1.22 9.03
C ARG A 719 -25.91 2.61 9.66
N ARG A 720 -26.91 3.01 10.45
CA ARG A 720 -27.02 4.37 11.05
C ARG A 720 -25.73 4.90 11.71
N PRO A 721 -24.89 4.11 12.40
CA PRO A 721 -23.67 4.62 13.04
C PRO A 721 -22.57 5.09 12.08
N ILE A 722 -22.56 4.64 10.82
CA ILE A 722 -21.46 4.87 9.85
C ILE A 722 -21.21 6.38 9.64
N GLY A 723 -22.26 7.19 9.55
CA GLY A 723 -22.12 8.62 9.32
C GLY A 723 -21.27 9.31 10.40
N ARG A 724 -21.44 8.93 11.67
CA ARG A 724 -20.65 9.51 12.78
C ARG A 724 -19.19 9.06 12.72
N LEU A 725 -18.95 7.78 12.40
CA LEU A 725 -17.62 7.23 12.25
C LEU A 725 -16.83 7.89 11.11
N THR A 726 -17.48 8.17 9.98
CA THR A 726 -16.86 8.86 8.85
C THR A 726 -16.54 10.33 9.15
N VAL A 727 -17.39 11.02 9.93
CA VAL A 727 -17.08 12.40 10.35
C VAL A 727 -15.84 12.44 11.25
N GLN A 728 -15.74 11.51 12.21
CA GLN A 728 -14.56 11.39 13.07
C GLN A 728 -13.29 11.02 12.28
N GLU A 729 -13.42 10.14 11.29
CA GLU A 729 -12.33 9.75 10.37
C GLU A 729 -11.76 10.98 9.66
N GLN A 730 -12.62 11.83 9.10
CA GLN A 730 -12.20 13.05 8.41
C GLN A 730 -11.60 14.10 9.33
N ALA A 731 -12.09 14.20 10.57
CA ALA A 731 -11.53 15.11 11.57
C ALA A 731 -10.09 14.71 11.97
N LEU A 732 -9.86 13.42 12.23
CA LEU A 732 -8.53 12.89 12.57
C LEU A 732 -7.55 12.98 11.39
N GLU A 733 -8.04 12.74 10.16
CA GLU A 733 -7.24 12.93 8.95
C GLU A 733 -6.85 14.40 8.74
N GLY A 734 -7.78 15.33 9.01
CA GLY A 734 -7.52 16.76 9.01
C GLY A 734 -6.49 17.17 10.08
N GLU A 735 -6.59 16.63 11.31
CA GLU A 735 -5.60 16.85 12.37
C GLU A 735 -4.20 16.36 11.95
N PHE A 736 -4.11 15.16 11.38
CA PHE A 736 -2.83 14.61 10.92
C PHE A 736 -2.19 15.46 9.82
N ARG A 737 -2.97 15.95 8.86
CA ARG A 737 -2.48 16.86 7.82
C ARG A 737 -2.05 18.20 8.38
N PHE A 738 -2.81 18.75 9.33
CA PHE A 738 -2.45 19.99 10.00
C PHE A 738 -1.10 19.88 10.72
N VAL A 739 -0.85 18.78 11.43
CA VAL A 739 0.44 18.52 12.09
C VAL A 739 1.59 18.46 11.07
N ASN A 740 1.40 17.78 9.93
CA ASN A 740 2.40 17.73 8.86
C ASN A 740 2.63 19.11 8.21
N SER A 741 1.57 19.86 7.95
CA SER A 741 1.68 21.22 7.40
C SER A 741 2.48 22.12 8.34
N ARG A 742 2.24 22.04 9.65
CA ARG A 742 3.02 22.79 10.65
C ARG A 742 4.49 22.41 10.63
N LEU A 743 4.82 21.13 10.50
CA LEU A 743 6.21 20.65 10.41
C LEU A 743 6.91 21.22 9.17
N ILE A 744 6.23 21.24 8.02
CA ILE A 744 6.77 21.80 6.77
C ILE A 744 7.00 23.32 6.91
N THR A 745 6.00 24.06 7.39
CA THR A 745 6.05 25.53 7.51
C THR A 745 7.12 26.02 8.48
N ASN A 746 7.45 25.25 9.53
CA ASN A 746 8.47 25.63 10.52
C ASN A 746 9.69 24.68 10.48
N SER A 747 9.97 24.11 9.31
CA SER A 747 10.99 23.06 9.16
C SER A 747 12.40 23.58 9.47
N GLU A 748 12.68 24.83 9.11
CA GLU A 748 13.94 25.50 9.40
C GLU A 748 14.13 25.70 10.92
N GLU A 749 13.15 26.27 11.62
CA GLU A 749 13.25 26.47 13.06
C GLU A 749 13.35 25.14 13.81
N ILE A 750 12.59 24.13 13.41
CA ILE A 750 12.63 22.80 14.00
C ILE A 750 14.01 22.15 13.78
N ALA A 751 14.61 22.31 12.59
CA ALA A 751 15.95 21.82 12.30
C ALA A 751 17.02 22.52 13.13
N PHE A 752 16.93 23.86 13.30
CA PHE A 752 17.83 24.61 14.19
C PHE A 752 17.79 24.12 15.63
N TYR A 753 16.59 23.83 16.16
CA TYR A 753 16.44 23.26 17.50
C TYR A 753 16.70 21.76 17.59
N GLN A 754 17.04 21.10 16.47
CA GLN A 754 17.16 19.63 16.38
C GLN A 754 15.91 18.91 16.92
N GLY A 755 14.72 19.48 16.68
CA GLY A 755 13.43 19.03 17.24
C GLY A 755 12.88 17.72 16.66
N ASN A 756 13.66 17.01 15.85
CA ASN A 756 13.25 15.85 15.05
C ASN A 756 12.54 14.78 15.88
N ASP A 757 13.08 14.43 17.06
CA ASP A 757 12.48 13.41 17.93
C ASP A 757 11.15 13.84 18.53
N ARG A 758 11.03 15.12 18.91
CA ARG A 758 9.80 15.66 19.50
C ARG A 758 8.68 15.72 18.47
N GLU A 759 9.01 16.14 17.25
CA GLU A 759 8.06 16.21 16.14
C GLU A 759 7.71 14.80 15.64
N ARG A 760 8.66 13.86 15.59
CA ARG A 760 8.39 12.43 15.31
C ARG A 760 7.33 11.86 16.26
N VAL A 761 7.46 12.09 17.57
CA VAL A 761 6.46 11.63 18.55
C VAL A 761 5.09 12.26 18.30
N THR A 762 5.05 13.56 17.97
CA THR A 762 3.79 14.29 17.73
C THR A 762 3.07 13.78 16.48
N VAL A 763 3.81 13.63 15.37
CA VAL A 763 3.30 13.07 14.10
C VAL A 763 2.83 11.64 14.30
N MET A 764 3.63 10.79 14.93
CA MET A 764 3.29 9.39 15.17
C MET A 764 2.10 9.22 16.12
N THR A 765 1.93 10.13 17.09
CA THR A 765 0.77 10.11 17.99
C THR A 765 -0.53 10.44 17.24
N SER A 766 -0.52 11.50 16.42
CA SER A 766 -1.68 11.86 15.59
C SER A 766 -2.01 10.76 14.57
N PHE A 767 -0.99 10.18 13.92
CA PHE A 767 -1.14 9.03 13.04
C PHE A 767 -1.71 7.80 13.77
N GLY A 768 -1.23 7.51 14.97
CA GLY A 768 -1.70 6.39 15.79
C GLY A 768 -3.20 6.49 16.12
N ARG A 769 -3.69 7.68 16.48
CA ARG A 769 -5.14 7.92 16.73
C ARG A 769 -5.96 7.68 15.46
N LEU A 770 -5.47 8.16 14.32
CA LEU A 770 -6.11 7.93 13.02
C LEU A 770 -6.17 6.43 12.71
N VAL A 771 -5.06 5.71 12.87
CA VAL A 771 -4.98 4.26 12.62
C VAL A 771 -5.92 3.47 13.55
N GLU A 772 -5.98 3.81 14.84
CA GLU A 772 -6.87 3.13 15.79
C GLU A 772 -8.34 3.30 15.40
N HIS A 773 -8.73 4.52 15.01
CA HIS A 773 -10.07 4.79 14.50
C HIS A 773 -10.35 4.05 13.19
N LEU A 774 -9.43 4.10 12.22
CA LEU A 774 -9.55 3.39 10.95
C LEU A 774 -9.72 1.88 11.15
N ARG A 775 -8.97 1.26 12.08
CA ARG A 775 -9.14 -0.16 12.43
C ARG A 775 -10.54 -0.47 12.96
N LYS A 776 -11.08 0.37 13.86
CA LYS A 776 -12.46 0.23 14.36
C LYS A 776 -13.49 0.35 13.23
N VAL A 777 -13.28 1.30 12.31
CA VAL A 777 -14.14 1.49 11.14
C VAL A 777 -14.06 0.30 10.19
N ILE A 778 -12.87 -0.26 9.95
CA ILE A 778 -12.68 -1.45 9.09
C ILE A 778 -13.41 -2.66 9.68
N LEU A 779 -13.26 -2.93 10.98
CA LEU A 779 -13.94 -4.05 11.64
C LEU A 779 -15.48 -3.89 11.58
N PHE A 780 -15.98 -2.67 11.78
CA PHE A 780 -17.40 -2.36 11.63
C PHE A 780 -17.88 -2.56 10.19
N ARG A 781 -17.12 -2.07 9.20
CA ARG A 781 -17.40 -2.24 7.75
C ARG A 781 -17.35 -3.71 7.31
N PHE A 782 -16.47 -4.51 7.88
CA PHE A 782 -16.41 -5.95 7.66
C PHE A 782 -17.69 -6.63 8.18
N SER A 783 -18.06 -6.36 9.43
CA SER A 783 -19.22 -6.96 10.08
C SER A 783 -20.52 -6.63 9.34
N ILE A 784 -20.72 -5.37 8.97
CA ILE A 784 -21.89 -4.96 8.16
C ILE A 784 -21.83 -5.55 6.75
N GLY A 785 -20.64 -5.67 6.15
CA GLY A 785 -20.45 -6.27 4.83
C GLY A 785 -20.82 -7.75 4.79
N VAL A 786 -20.54 -8.50 5.86
CA VAL A 786 -20.99 -9.90 5.99
C VAL A 786 -22.52 -9.97 6.02
N VAL A 787 -23.16 -9.15 6.85
CA VAL A 787 -24.63 -9.09 6.93
C VAL A 787 -25.25 -8.66 5.60
N ASP A 788 -24.68 -7.64 4.95
CA ASP A 788 -25.12 -7.15 3.64
C ASP A 788 -25.08 -8.25 2.58
N ASN A 789 -23.99 -9.02 2.49
CA ASN A 789 -23.88 -10.11 1.53
C ASN A 789 -24.88 -11.25 1.80
N ILE A 790 -25.05 -11.63 3.08
CA ILE A 790 -26.01 -12.67 3.47
C ILE A 790 -27.42 -12.25 3.06
N VAL A 791 -27.87 -11.06 3.46
CA VAL A 791 -29.24 -10.59 3.29
C VAL A 791 -29.54 -10.19 1.85
N ALA A 792 -28.69 -9.36 1.24
CA ALA A 792 -28.97 -8.75 -0.06
C ALA A 792 -28.58 -9.63 -1.25
N LYS A 793 -27.65 -10.60 -1.08
CA LYS A 793 -27.20 -11.48 -2.16
C LYS A 793 -27.71 -12.91 -1.98
N TYR A 794 -27.32 -13.59 -0.90
CA TYR A 794 -27.57 -15.03 -0.75
C TYR A 794 -29.04 -15.36 -0.42
N PHE A 795 -29.65 -14.69 0.55
CA PHE A 795 -31.08 -14.90 0.84
C PHE A 795 -31.98 -14.41 -0.30
N ALA A 796 -31.58 -13.32 -0.99
CA ALA A 796 -32.31 -12.83 -2.15
C ALA A 796 -32.36 -13.88 -3.28
N THR A 797 -31.29 -14.66 -3.49
CA THR A 797 -31.30 -15.75 -4.49
C THR A 797 -32.18 -16.92 -4.09
N VAL A 798 -32.19 -17.30 -2.80
CA VAL A 798 -33.05 -18.38 -2.29
C VAL A 798 -34.54 -18.02 -2.49
N ILE A 799 -34.90 -16.78 -2.15
CA ILE A 799 -36.26 -16.26 -2.34
C ILE A 799 -36.59 -16.13 -3.83
N GLY A 800 -35.62 -15.76 -4.67
CA GLY A 800 -35.77 -15.75 -6.12
C GLY A 800 -36.11 -17.13 -6.68
N TRP A 801 -35.41 -18.19 -6.25
CA TRP A 801 -35.75 -19.57 -6.66
C TRP A 801 -37.13 -20.00 -6.18
N PHE A 802 -37.48 -19.70 -4.93
CA PHE A 802 -38.80 -19.99 -4.39
C PHE A 802 -39.91 -19.28 -5.19
N ALA A 803 -39.70 -17.99 -5.50
CA ALA A 803 -40.66 -17.18 -6.25
C ALA A 803 -40.87 -17.70 -7.67
N VAL A 804 -39.80 -18.03 -8.40
CA VAL A 804 -39.90 -18.60 -9.76
C VAL A 804 -40.57 -19.97 -9.72
N SER A 805 -40.17 -20.84 -8.79
CA SER A 805 -40.70 -22.21 -8.68
C SER A 805 -42.21 -22.24 -8.48
N ARG A 806 -42.77 -21.31 -7.69
CA ARG A 806 -44.22 -21.21 -7.46
C ARG A 806 -45.02 -21.09 -8.76
N GLY A 807 -44.55 -20.28 -9.71
CA GLY A 807 -45.26 -20.07 -10.98
C GLY A 807 -45.22 -21.27 -11.92
N PHE A 808 -44.17 -22.10 -11.84
CA PHE A 808 -44.06 -23.35 -12.61
C PHE A 808 -44.83 -24.52 -11.98
N PHE A 809 -45.02 -24.51 -10.65
CA PHE A 809 -45.82 -25.51 -9.96
C PHE A 809 -47.34 -25.21 -9.99
N ASP A 810 -47.73 -24.00 -10.39
CA ASP A 810 -49.14 -23.60 -10.49
C ASP A 810 -49.81 -24.21 -11.73
N ARG A 811 -50.65 -25.21 -11.51
CA ARG A 811 -51.37 -25.93 -12.58
C ARG A 811 -52.48 -25.11 -13.25
N THR A 812 -52.79 -23.92 -12.75
CA THR A 812 -53.83 -23.04 -13.34
C THR A 812 -53.34 -22.23 -14.54
N ASN A 813 -52.03 -22.19 -14.80
CA ASN A 813 -51.44 -21.37 -15.86
C ASN A 813 -51.47 -22.09 -17.22
N GLU A 814 -52.50 -21.83 -18.03
CA GLU A 814 -52.73 -22.53 -19.31
C GLU A 814 -51.54 -22.47 -20.29
N ARG A 815 -50.75 -21.39 -20.26
CA ARG A 815 -49.61 -21.21 -21.18
C ARG A 815 -48.46 -22.18 -20.89
N LEU A 816 -48.12 -22.38 -19.61
CA LEU A 816 -47.03 -23.28 -19.21
C LEU A 816 -47.42 -24.74 -19.38
N ASN A 817 -48.70 -25.07 -19.20
CA ASN A 817 -49.21 -26.43 -19.39
C ASN A 817 -49.24 -26.89 -20.86
N ARG A 818 -49.18 -25.95 -21.82
CA ARG A 818 -49.17 -26.26 -23.27
C ARG A 818 -47.75 -26.39 -23.87
N MET A 819 -46.70 -26.07 -23.13
CA MET A 819 -45.30 -26.10 -23.61
C MET A 819 -44.71 -27.52 -23.59
N GLU A 820 -43.86 -27.83 -24.56
CA GLU A 820 -43.07 -29.07 -24.54
C GLU A 820 -42.01 -29.05 -23.42
N ARG A 821 -41.52 -30.23 -23.02
CA ARG A 821 -40.56 -30.38 -21.90
C ARG A 821 -39.27 -29.59 -22.11
N ASN A 822 -38.79 -29.47 -23.35
CA ASN A 822 -37.58 -28.71 -23.69
C ASN A 822 -37.83 -27.20 -23.62
N GLU A 823 -38.99 -26.73 -24.10
CA GLU A 823 -39.40 -25.32 -24.02
C GLU A 823 -39.62 -24.88 -22.56
N LEU A 824 -40.25 -25.75 -21.76
CA LEU A 824 -40.47 -25.52 -20.33
C LEU A 824 -39.13 -25.39 -19.57
N MET A 825 -38.17 -26.25 -19.89
CA MET A 825 -36.82 -26.22 -19.30
C MET A 825 -36.08 -24.94 -19.70
N GLN A 826 -36.15 -24.53 -20.97
CA GLN A 826 -35.54 -23.30 -21.47
C GLN A 826 -36.15 -22.04 -20.84
N GLU A 827 -37.47 -21.99 -20.69
CA GLU A 827 -38.18 -20.87 -20.06
C GLU A 827 -37.87 -20.79 -18.56
N TYR A 828 -37.72 -21.92 -17.87
CA TYR A 828 -37.27 -21.97 -16.48
C TYR A 828 -35.85 -21.43 -16.31
N TYR A 829 -34.90 -21.84 -17.16
CA TYR A 829 -33.53 -21.32 -17.11
C TYR A 829 -33.44 -19.83 -17.40
N ASN A 830 -34.16 -19.36 -18.43
CA ASN A 830 -34.23 -17.93 -18.77
C ASN A 830 -34.80 -17.11 -17.61
N SER A 831 -35.94 -17.55 -17.07
CA SER A 831 -36.64 -16.85 -15.99
C SER A 831 -35.87 -16.88 -14.67
N GLY A 832 -35.19 -17.99 -14.36
CA GLY A 832 -34.30 -18.09 -13.20
C GLY A 832 -33.10 -17.14 -13.29
N ARG A 833 -32.45 -17.03 -14.46
CA ARG A 833 -31.32 -16.10 -14.69
C ARG A 833 -31.76 -14.64 -14.64
N MET A 834 -32.91 -14.31 -15.21
CA MET A 834 -33.48 -12.96 -15.15
C MET A 834 -33.88 -12.59 -13.71
N MET A 835 -34.46 -13.52 -12.95
CA MET A 835 -34.80 -13.30 -11.54
C MET A 835 -33.54 -13.09 -10.69
N TYR A 836 -32.47 -13.85 -10.93
CA TYR A 836 -31.18 -13.63 -10.27
C TYR A 836 -30.64 -12.22 -10.56
N LYS A 837 -30.70 -11.77 -11.82
CA LYS A 837 -30.26 -10.41 -12.21
C LYS A 837 -31.13 -9.32 -11.61
N MET A 838 -32.44 -9.56 -11.48
CA MET A 838 -33.37 -8.65 -10.80
C MET A 838 -33.06 -8.55 -9.30
N ALA A 839 -32.80 -9.68 -8.63
CA ALA A 839 -32.38 -9.71 -7.23
C ALA A 839 -31.03 -8.98 -7.01
N GLU A 840 -30.07 -9.17 -7.93
CA GLU A 840 -28.79 -8.45 -7.93
C GLU A 840 -29.00 -6.93 -8.06
N ALA A 841 -29.88 -6.50 -8.96
CA ALA A 841 -30.22 -5.08 -9.16
C ALA A 841 -30.91 -4.48 -7.94
N LEU A 842 -31.92 -5.15 -7.37
CA LEU A 842 -32.61 -4.72 -6.15
C LEU A 842 -31.66 -4.69 -4.94
N GLY A 843 -30.74 -5.65 -4.83
CA GLY A 843 -29.68 -5.63 -3.83
C GLY A 843 -28.76 -4.41 -3.96
N ARG A 844 -28.38 -4.04 -5.20
CA ARG A 844 -27.63 -2.78 -5.46
C ARG A 844 -28.42 -1.54 -5.03
N LEU A 845 -29.73 -1.49 -5.25
CA LEU A 845 -30.58 -0.38 -4.78
C LEU A 845 -30.62 -0.29 -3.24
N ALA A 846 -30.76 -1.42 -2.55
CA ALA A 846 -30.69 -1.46 -1.09
C ALA A 846 -29.30 -1.04 -0.55
N LEU A 847 -28.24 -1.27 -1.33
CA LEU A 847 -26.87 -0.85 -1.01
C LEU A 847 -26.61 0.64 -1.31
N ALA A 848 -27.34 1.26 -2.25
CA ALA A 848 -27.18 2.68 -2.61
C ALA A 848 -27.44 3.64 -1.43
N GLY A 849 -28.17 3.20 -0.39
CA GLY A 849 -28.34 3.95 0.86
C GLY A 849 -27.01 4.24 1.60
N ARG A 850 -25.99 3.38 1.43
CA ARG A 850 -24.64 3.63 1.96
C ARG A 850 -23.98 4.82 1.27
N ASP A 851 -24.05 4.83 -0.06
CA ASP A 851 -23.46 5.89 -0.89
C ASP A 851 -24.18 7.22 -0.62
N MET A 852 -25.50 7.19 -0.42
CA MET A 852 -26.30 8.35 0.01
C MET A 852 -25.90 8.88 1.39
N THR A 853 -25.60 8.00 2.36
CA THR A 853 -25.16 8.39 3.70
C THR A 853 -23.81 9.08 3.66
N ARG A 854 -22.87 8.54 2.86
CA ARG A 854 -21.57 9.17 2.60
C ARG A 854 -21.74 10.53 1.94
N LEU A 855 -22.62 10.62 0.94
CA LEU A 855 -22.94 11.85 0.23
C LEU A 855 -23.50 12.92 1.18
N SER A 856 -24.33 12.55 2.16
CA SER A 856 -24.90 13.47 3.16
C SER A 856 -23.84 14.19 4.00
N GLY A 857 -22.75 13.49 4.35
CA GLY A 857 -21.60 14.09 5.05
C GLY A 857 -20.95 15.21 4.24
N PHE A 858 -20.55 14.93 2.99
CA PHE A 858 -19.94 15.93 2.10
C PHE A 858 -20.90 17.07 1.75
N THR A 859 -22.17 16.75 1.47
CA THR A 859 -23.22 17.74 1.17
C THR A 859 -23.42 18.72 2.31
N THR A 860 -23.46 18.22 3.55
CA THR A 860 -23.63 19.06 4.74
C THR A 860 -22.45 20.01 4.94
N ARG A 861 -21.23 19.53 4.71
CA ARG A 861 -20.02 20.33 4.85
C ARG A 861 -19.91 21.42 3.78
N VAL A 862 -20.15 21.09 2.51
CA VAL A 862 -20.12 22.06 1.41
C VAL A 862 -21.24 23.09 1.54
N ASP A 863 -22.47 22.67 1.92
CA ASP A 863 -23.55 23.62 2.20
C ASP A 863 -23.23 24.54 3.38
N SER A 864 -22.59 24.01 4.44
CA SER A 864 -22.11 24.84 5.55
C SER A 864 -21.09 25.88 5.09
N LEU A 865 -20.13 25.49 4.26
CA LEU A 865 -19.15 26.42 3.66
C LEU A 865 -19.86 27.51 2.84
N MET A 866 -20.82 27.13 1.99
CA MET A 866 -21.58 28.08 1.19
C MET A 866 -22.36 29.09 2.06
N ASN A 867 -23.00 28.61 3.13
CA ASN A 867 -23.72 29.49 4.07
C ASN A 867 -22.77 30.44 4.81
N VAL A 868 -21.61 29.95 5.25
CA VAL A 868 -20.60 30.79 5.93
C VAL A 868 -20.04 31.84 4.98
N LEU A 869 -19.74 31.48 3.73
CA LEU A 869 -19.31 32.46 2.71
C LEU A 869 -20.41 33.50 2.42
N ASP A 870 -21.68 33.09 2.34
CA ASP A 870 -22.81 34.00 2.14
C ASP A 870 -23.02 34.93 3.36
N ASP A 871 -22.83 34.43 4.58
CA ASP A 871 -22.91 35.23 5.82
C ASP A 871 -21.77 36.25 5.90
N ILE A 872 -20.54 35.85 5.56
CA ILE A 872 -19.36 36.71 5.55
C ILE A 872 -19.49 37.82 4.49
N ASP A 873 -20.04 37.50 3.31
CA ASP A 873 -20.32 38.48 2.26
C ASP A 873 -21.34 39.54 2.72
N LYS A 874 -22.27 39.15 3.61
CA LYS A 874 -23.22 40.06 4.27
C LYS A 874 -22.64 40.78 5.51
N GLY A 875 -21.38 40.55 5.86
CA GLY A 875 -20.72 41.14 7.02
C GLY A 875 -21.04 40.46 8.37
N SER A 876 -21.74 39.33 8.36
CA SER A 876 -22.09 38.57 9.57
C SER A 876 -21.09 37.43 9.81
N TYR A 877 -20.32 37.51 10.88
CA TYR A 877 -19.38 36.46 11.29
C TYR A 877 -19.71 35.97 12.70
N LYS A 878 -19.54 34.66 12.95
CA LYS A 878 -19.80 34.04 14.25
C LYS A 878 -18.52 33.49 14.84
N ARG A 879 -18.04 34.14 15.90
CA ARG A 879 -16.98 33.57 16.74
C ARG A 879 -17.61 32.83 17.91
N THR A 880 -17.33 31.55 18.04
CA THR A 880 -17.80 30.74 19.18
C THR A 880 -17.09 31.21 20.44
N MET A 881 -17.67 32.20 21.14
CA MET A 881 -17.74 32.41 22.60
C MET A 881 -17.98 33.91 22.92
N VAL A 882 -19.25 34.35 22.84
CA VAL A 882 -19.87 35.32 23.77
C VAL A 882 -21.30 34.85 24.09
N THR A 883 -21.42 33.57 24.47
CA THR A 883 -22.59 33.02 25.18
C THR A 883 -22.04 31.89 26.04
N ASP A 884 -22.30 31.97 27.34
CA ASP A 884 -21.81 31.10 28.43
C ASP A 884 -20.45 31.44 29.05
N THR A 885 -20.35 32.63 29.64
CA THR A 885 -19.62 32.76 30.91
C THR A 885 -20.64 33.01 32.02
N LYS A 886 -21.33 31.95 32.47
CA LYS A 886 -21.88 31.97 33.83
C LYS A 886 -20.68 32.03 34.78
N LEU A 887 -20.59 33.12 35.54
CA LEU A 887 -19.69 33.26 36.67
C LEU A 887 -19.73 31.99 37.52
N HIS A 888 -18.62 31.27 37.57
CA HIS A 888 -18.31 30.40 38.69
C HIS A 888 -17.90 31.32 39.85
N VAL A 889 -18.86 31.70 40.69
CA VAL A 889 -18.55 32.18 42.04
C VAL A 889 -18.22 30.94 42.87
N ILE A 890 -16.93 30.73 43.12
CA ILE A 890 -16.46 29.86 44.20
C ILE A 890 -15.37 30.62 44.94
N ASN A 891 -15.70 30.92 46.20
CA ASN A 891 -14.87 31.44 47.29
C ASN A 891 -14.44 32.90 47.22
N GLY A 892 -14.62 33.57 48.35
CA GLY A 892 -14.53 35.00 48.53
C GLY A 892 -13.13 35.58 48.41
N GLU A 893 -13.14 36.91 48.28
CA GLU A 893 -12.02 37.84 48.42
C GLU A 893 -10.89 37.68 47.40
N ALA A 894 -11.13 38.18 46.18
CA ALA A 894 -10.12 38.85 45.39
C ALA A 894 -10.76 39.82 44.37
N SER A 895 -10.57 41.12 44.63
CA SER A 895 -10.46 42.21 43.65
C SER A 895 -11.65 42.48 42.70
N LYS A 896 -12.59 43.32 43.16
CA LYS A 896 -13.70 43.92 42.41
C LYS A 896 -13.29 44.92 41.28
N GLU A 897 -12.02 45.04 40.91
CA GLU A 897 -11.54 46.13 40.04
C GLU A 897 -11.26 45.77 38.56
N LYS A 898 -11.54 44.55 38.11
CA LYS A 898 -11.34 44.17 36.68
C LYS A 898 -12.61 43.72 35.93
N ALA A 899 -13.79 44.07 36.43
CA ALA A 899 -15.01 44.06 35.63
C ALA A 899 -15.11 45.38 34.84
N LEU A 900 -14.16 45.61 33.94
CA LEU A 900 -14.16 46.79 33.06
C LEU A 900 -15.29 46.63 32.03
N GLU A 901 -16.24 47.57 32.05
CA GLU A 901 -17.20 47.96 31.00
C GLU A 901 -17.15 47.13 29.70
N ARG A 902 -17.94 46.06 29.61
CA ARG A 902 -18.26 45.43 28.31
C ARG A 902 -19.33 46.29 27.65
N MET A 903 -18.92 47.19 26.75
CA MET A 903 -19.85 47.90 25.86
C MET A 903 -20.61 46.87 24.99
N ASP A 904 -21.90 47.12 24.72
CA ASP A 904 -22.71 46.36 23.74
C ASP A 904 -22.26 46.72 22.31
N ILE A 905 -21.10 46.23 21.90
CA ILE A 905 -20.49 46.60 20.63
C ILE A 905 -20.97 45.66 19.51
N LYS A 906 -21.78 46.19 18.59
CA LYS A 906 -22.18 45.46 17.37
C LYS A 906 -21.14 45.66 16.25
N PRO A 907 -20.60 44.59 15.64
CA PRO A 907 -19.72 44.73 14.51
C PRO A 907 -20.42 45.33 13.28
N GLY A 908 -19.78 46.30 12.64
CA GLY A 908 -20.34 47.05 11.51
C GLY A 908 -21.17 48.28 11.90
N ALA A 909 -21.18 48.68 13.17
CA ALA A 909 -21.93 49.86 13.64
C ALA A 909 -21.27 51.21 13.32
N GLY A 910 -20.00 51.24 12.86
CA GLY A 910 -19.31 52.47 12.48
C GLY A 910 -19.49 52.85 11.00
N GLN A 911 -19.30 54.13 10.67
CA GLN A 911 -19.45 54.68 9.32
C GLN A 911 -18.09 54.84 8.62
N LEU A 912 -17.96 54.34 7.38
CA LEU A 912 -16.77 54.54 6.54
C LEU A 912 -17.05 55.63 5.49
N ILE A 913 -16.21 56.66 5.44
CA ILE A 913 -16.25 57.72 4.43
C ILE A 913 -15.00 57.63 3.55
N ILE A 914 -15.20 57.72 2.24
CA ILE A 914 -14.10 57.73 1.27
C ILE A 914 -13.83 59.18 0.89
N GLU A 915 -12.65 59.68 1.27
CA GLU A 915 -12.18 61.03 0.97
C GLU A 915 -10.67 60.98 0.72
N ASP A 916 -10.21 61.61 -0.36
CA ASP A 916 -8.79 61.65 -0.71
C ASP A 916 -8.03 62.67 0.12
N ASN A 917 -6.71 62.50 0.26
CA ASN A 917 -5.81 63.39 1.01
C ASN A 917 -5.96 63.43 2.54
N ILE A 918 -6.85 62.63 3.12
CA ILE A 918 -7.06 62.65 4.57
C ILE A 918 -7.34 61.26 5.14
N ILE A 919 -6.76 60.98 6.31
CA ILE A 919 -7.13 59.87 7.18
C ILE A 919 -7.61 60.46 8.51
N ARG A 920 -8.90 60.25 8.83
CA ARG A 920 -9.53 60.77 10.05
C ARG A 920 -10.27 59.68 10.80
N PHE A 921 -9.97 59.53 12.09
CA PHE A 921 -10.72 58.72 13.05
C PHE A 921 -11.53 59.67 13.93
N GLU A 922 -12.85 59.48 13.98
CA GLU A 922 -13.77 60.24 14.82
C GLU A 922 -14.53 59.25 15.74
N ASN A 923 -14.18 59.24 17.02
CA ASN A 923 -14.74 58.37 18.06
C ASN A 923 -14.73 56.87 17.71
N VAL A 924 -13.66 56.39 17.07
CA VAL A 924 -13.56 54.99 16.62
C VAL A 924 -12.95 54.13 17.75
N PRO A 925 -13.68 53.16 18.33
CA PRO A 925 -13.10 52.23 19.29
C PRO A 925 -12.22 51.20 18.56
N LEU A 926 -11.02 50.94 19.07
CA LEU A 926 -10.17 49.84 18.61
C LEU A 926 -10.47 48.60 19.45
N VAL A 927 -11.12 47.62 18.84
CA VAL A 927 -11.55 46.39 19.52
C VAL A 927 -10.98 45.19 18.77
N THR A 928 -10.43 44.22 19.50
CA THR A 928 -10.02 42.95 18.91
C THR A 928 -11.24 42.16 18.46
N PRO A 929 -11.10 41.23 17.49
CA PRO A 929 -12.17 40.30 17.17
C PRO A 929 -12.54 39.34 18.32
N ASN A 930 -11.78 39.34 19.43
CA ASN A 930 -12.13 38.64 20.67
C ASN A 930 -13.08 39.47 21.57
N GLY A 931 -13.30 40.74 21.24
CA GLY A 931 -14.08 41.68 22.06
C GLY A 931 -13.24 42.47 23.08
N ASP A 932 -11.91 42.37 23.05
CA ASP A 932 -11.05 43.16 23.93
C ASP A 932 -10.93 44.59 23.41
N VAL A 933 -11.31 45.56 24.23
CA VAL A 933 -11.18 46.98 23.89
C VAL A 933 -9.72 47.41 24.13
N LEU A 934 -9.02 47.74 23.05
CA LEU A 934 -7.61 48.20 23.06
C LEU A 934 -7.52 49.71 23.23
N VAL A 935 -8.43 50.46 22.62
CA VAL A 935 -8.60 51.92 22.79
C VAL A 935 -10.09 52.21 22.80
N LYS A 936 -10.56 52.92 23.84
CA LYS A 936 -12.01 53.19 24.02
C LYS A 936 -12.58 54.10 22.93
N SER A 937 -11.84 55.11 22.51
CA SER A 937 -12.27 56.07 21.49
C SER A 937 -11.02 56.73 20.89
N LEU A 938 -10.75 56.48 19.61
CA LEU A 938 -9.64 57.08 18.87
C LEU A 938 -10.14 58.27 18.06
N ASN A 939 -9.55 59.44 18.30
CA ASN A 939 -9.73 60.68 17.56
C ASN A 939 -8.37 61.14 17.02
N LEU A 940 -8.19 61.09 15.70
CA LEU A 940 -6.92 61.39 15.02
C LEU A 940 -7.22 61.94 13.62
N GLU A 941 -6.48 62.94 13.18
CA GLU A 941 -6.55 63.48 11.82
C GLU A 941 -5.15 63.64 11.22
N VAL A 942 -4.95 63.09 10.03
CA VAL A 942 -3.67 63.14 9.31
C VAL A 942 -3.94 63.49 7.85
N ALA A 943 -3.41 64.63 7.41
CA ALA A 943 -3.47 65.08 6.02
C ALA A 943 -2.30 64.52 5.21
N SER A 944 -2.49 64.39 3.90
CA SER A 944 -1.45 63.99 2.94
C SER A 944 -0.21 64.89 3.07
N GLY A 945 0.97 64.28 3.07
CA GLY A 945 2.26 64.95 3.31
C GLY A 945 2.70 65.00 4.78
N THR A 946 1.85 64.58 5.72
CA THR A 946 2.20 64.50 7.15
C THR A 946 2.54 63.07 7.54
N ASN A 947 3.81 62.79 7.83
CA ASN A 947 4.30 61.47 8.20
C ASN A 947 4.15 61.25 9.71
N VAL A 948 3.60 60.10 10.09
CA VAL A 948 3.30 59.73 11.48
C VAL A 948 4.04 58.48 11.90
N LEU A 949 4.78 58.58 13.00
CA LEU A 949 5.44 57.45 13.65
C LEU A 949 4.53 56.88 14.75
N VAL A 950 4.21 55.59 14.69
CA VAL A 950 3.36 54.89 15.66
C VAL A 950 4.22 54.08 16.62
N CYS A 951 4.21 54.46 17.90
CA CYS A 951 5.05 53.92 18.96
C CYS A 951 4.19 53.35 20.11
N GLY A 952 4.76 52.42 20.89
CA GLY A 952 4.12 51.87 22.09
C GLY A 952 4.54 50.43 22.36
N PRO A 953 4.30 49.86 23.56
CA PRO A 953 4.69 48.48 23.88
C PRO A 953 4.01 47.43 22.98
N ASN A 954 4.51 46.20 23.02
CA ASN A 954 3.90 45.09 22.27
C ASN A 954 2.49 44.79 22.81
N GLY A 955 1.54 44.57 21.89
CA GLY A 955 0.14 44.29 22.25
C GLY A 955 -0.74 45.50 22.56
N CYS A 956 -0.25 46.75 22.46
CA CYS A 956 -1.06 47.95 22.71
C CYS A 956 -2.07 48.30 21.61
N GLY A 957 -2.06 47.59 20.48
CA GLY A 957 -3.03 47.77 19.39
C GLY A 957 -2.53 48.44 18.11
N LYS A 958 -1.21 48.64 17.94
CA LYS A 958 -0.60 49.21 16.71
C LYS A 958 -1.05 48.50 15.42
N SER A 959 -0.86 47.19 15.33
CA SER A 959 -1.30 46.42 14.16
C SER A 959 -2.83 46.32 14.06
N SER A 960 -3.55 46.46 15.18
CA SER A 960 -5.02 46.49 15.19
C SER A 960 -5.58 47.76 14.56
N LEU A 961 -4.95 48.92 14.81
CA LEU A 961 -5.24 50.19 14.14
C LEU A 961 -5.17 50.03 12.62
N PHE A 962 -4.09 49.42 12.12
CA PHE A 962 -3.90 49.22 10.69
C PHE A 962 -4.84 48.16 10.09
N ARG A 963 -5.23 47.13 10.85
CA ARG A 963 -6.25 46.17 10.40
C ARG A 963 -7.63 46.81 10.26
N VAL A 964 -7.97 47.79 11.11
CA VAL A 964 -9.20 48.58 10.96
C VAL A 964 -9.10 49.51 9.75
N LEU A 965 -7.98 50.23 9.61
CA LEU A 965 -7.73 51.14 8.48
C LEU A 965 -7.74 50.42 7.12
N GLY A 966 -7.18 49.21 7.07
CA GLY A 966 -7.15 48.33 5.89
C GLY A 966 -8.43 47.53 5.64
N GLU A 967 -9.53 47.78 6.38
CA GLU A 967 -10.81 47.07 6.27
C GLU A 967 -10.74 45.55 6.54
N LEU A 968 -9.66 45.06 7.17
CA LEU A 968 -9.51 43.66 7.58
C LEU A 968 -10.36 43.36 8.81
N TRP A 969 -10.45 44.32 9.73
CA TRP A 969 -11.35 44.29 10.89
C TRP A 969 -12.50 45.28 10.70
N PRO A 970 -13.73 44.93 11.13
CA PRO A 970 -14.88 45.81 10.96
C PRO A 970 -14.88 46.96 11.98
N LEU A 971 -15.56 48.05 11.62
CA LEU A 971 -15.79 49.17 12.51
C LEU A 971 -16.88 48.83 13.52
N PHE A 972 -16.57 49.07 14.78
CA PHE A 972 -17.42 48.76 15.93
C PHE A 972 -18.22 49.99 16.43
N GLY A 973 -17.86 51.18 15.97
CA GLY A 973 -18.48 52.46 16.27
C GLY A 973 -17.66 53.61 15.68
N GLY A 974 -18.15 54.84 15.79
CA GLY A 974 -17.47 56.03 15.26
C GLY A 974 -17.47 56.13 13.74
N LYS A 975 -16.66 57.05 13.22
CA LYS A 975 -16.54 57.35 11.79
C LYS A 975 -15.08 57.34 11.36
N LEU A 976 -14.79 56.60 10.30
CA LEU A 976 -13.46 56.50 9.70
C LEU A 976 -13.50 57.12 8.30
N THR A 977 -12.71 58.17 8.08
CA THR A 977 -12.48 58.76 6.77
C THR A 977 -11.13 58.30 6.25
N LYS A 978 -11.06 57.79 5.01
CA LYS A 978 -9.81 57.35 4.38
C LYS A 978 -9.89 57.42 2.84
N PRO A 979 -8.76 57.40 2.12
CA PRO A 979 -8.77 57.41 0.65
C PRO A 979 -9.32 56.11 0.03
N ALA A 980 -9.63 56.19 -1.26
CA ALA A 980 -10.14 55.05 -2.04
C ALA A 980 -9.14 53.87 -2.10
N LYS A 981 -9.67 52.68 -2.38
CA LYS A 981 -8.87 51.44 -2.51
C LYS A 981 -7.83 51.60 -3.63
N GLY A 982 -6.57 51.31 -3.33
CA GLY A 982 -5.42 51.49 -4.25
C GLY A 982 -4.55 52.71 -3.96
N LYS A 983 -5.07 53.73 -3.25
CA LYS A 983 -4.28 54.89 -2.79
C LYS A 983 -3.64 54.71 -1.42
N LEU A 984 -4.01 53.64 -0.71
CA LEU A 984 -3.42 53.19 0.54
C LEU A 984 -2.72 51.85 0.30
N PHE A 985 -1.43 51.75 0.62
CA PHE A 985 -0.65 50.51 0.49
C PHE A 985 -0.10 50.08 1.85
N TYR A 986 -0.13 48.78 2.13
CA TYR A 986 0.32 48.22 3.40
C TYR A 986 1.52 47.31 3.18
N VAL A 987 2.62 47.60 3.87
CA VAL A 987 3.85 46.82 3.88
C VAL A 987 3.95 46.13 5.25
N PRO A 988 3.64 44.83 5.35
CA PRO A 988 3.72 44.08 6.61
C PRO A 988 5.18 43.82 7.03
N GLN A 989 5.37 43.56 8.32
CA GLN A 989 6.65 43.14 8.91
C GLN A 989 7.23 41.89 8.22
N ARG A 990 6.36 40.89 7.93
CA ARG A 990 6.67 39.70 7.16
C ARG A 990 6.08 39.84 5.75
N PRO A 991 6.84 40.33 4.77
CA PRO A 991 6.34 40.57 3.42
C PRO A 991 5.95 39.26 2.72
N TYR A 992 4.79 39.28 2.05
CA TYR A 992 4.34 38.16 1.23
C TYR A 992 5.13 38.10 -0.08
N MET A 993 5.73 36.95 -0.35
CA MET A 993 6.33 36.60 -1.64
C MET A 993 5.31 35.81 -2.47
N THR A 994 5.08 36.25 -3.70
CA THR A 994 4.09 35.64 -4.58
C THR A 994 4.67 34.39 -5.24
N ILE A 995 3.81 33.45 -5.61
CA ILE A 995 4.23 32.35 -6.47
C ILE A 995 4.27 32.89 -7.91
N GLY A 996 5.43 32.82 -8.56
CA GLY A 996 5.60 33.33 -9.92
C GLY A 996 7.00 33.83 -10.20
N THR A 997 7.09 34.82 -11.08
CA THR A 997 8.37 35.37 -11.55
C THR A 997 8.96 36.39 -10.57
N LEU A 998 10.24 36.78 -10.78
CA LEU A 998 10.83 37.91 -10.05
C LEU A 998 10.03 39.20 -10.30
N ARG A 999 9.55 39.40 -11.54
CA ARG A 999 8.67 40.52 -11.90
C ARG A 999 7.41 40.54 -11.04
N ASP A 1000 6.77 39.38 -10.86
CA ASP A 1000 5.56 39.22 -10.04
C ASP A 1000 5.80 39.56 -8.56
N GLN A 1001 7.05 39.55 -8.06
CA GLN A 1001 7.34 39.99 -6.70
C GLN A 1001 7.22 41.51 -6.55
N VAL A 1002 7.70 42.27 -7.53
CA VAL A 1002 7.73 43.74 -7.46
C VAL A 1002 6.37 44.34 -7.82
N ILE A 1003 5.67 43.78 -8.81
CA ILE A 1003 4.41 44.38 -9.30
C ILE A 1003 3.17 43.98 -8.48
N TYR A 1004 3.25 42.94 -7.64
CA TYR A 1004 2.10 42.46 -6.86
C TYR A 1004 1.37 43.59 -6.11
N PRO A 1005 0.02 43.68 -6.15
CA PRO A 1005 -0.95 42.69 -6.65
C PRO A 1005 -1.28 42.74 -8.15
N ASP A 1006 -0.61 43.59 -8.93
CA ASP A 1006 -0.88 43.74 -10.36
C ASP A 1006 -0.36 42.54 -11.17
N ARG A 1007 -0.94 42.33 -12.35
CA ARG A 1007 -0.42 41.38 -13.35
C ARG A 1007 0.46 42.12 -14.35
N LYS A 1008 1.26 41.38 -15.13
CA LYS A 1008 2.05 41.94 -16.25
C LYS A 1008 1.22 42.81 -17.21
N ILE A 1009 -0.05 42.44 -17.44
CA ILE A 1009 -0.97 43.23 -18.29
C ILE A 1009 -1.28 44.60 -17.66
N ASP A 1010 -1.42 44.66 -16.33
CA ASP A 1010 -1.73 45.91 -15.62
C ASP A 1010 -0.50 46.82 -15.54
N MET A 1011 0.70 46.24 -15.41
CA MET A 1011 1.98 46.95 -15.55
C MET A 1011 2.11 47.64 -16.91
N ILE A 1012 1.81 46.91 -17.99
CA ILE A 1012 1.84 47.47 -19.35
C ILE A 1012 0.80 48.58 -19.49
N ARG A 1013 -0.40 48.43 -18.91
CA ARG A 1013 -1.44 49.49 -18.90
C ARG A 1013 -1.02 50.74 -18.14
N LYS A 1014 -0.22 50.60 -17.08
CA LYS A 1014 0.38 51.72 -16.34
C LYS A 1014 1.53 52.39 -17.09
N GLY A 1015 1.98 51.83 -18.21
CA GLY A 1015 3.09 52.36 -19.00
C GLY A 1015 4.46 52.15 -18.37
N ILE A 1016 4.56 51.24 -17.39
CA ILE A 1016 5.81 50.94 -16.66
C ILE A 1016 6.55 49.83 -17.40
N THR A 1017 7.83 50.04 -17.69
CA THR A 1017 8.71 49.12 -18.40
C THR A 1017 9.57 48.31 -17.44
N ASP A 1018 10.23 47.25 -17.93
CA ASP A 1018 11.17 46.46 -17.13
C ASP A 1018 12.39 47.31 -16.68
N GLN A 1019 12.73 48.37 -17.41
CA GLN A 1019 13.79 49.32 -17.02
C GLN A 1019 13.40 50.10 -15.77
N ASP A 1020 12.15 50.58 -15.70
CA ASP A 1020 11.65 51.28 -14.51
C ASP A 1020 11.66 50.36 -13.28
N LEU A 1021 11.40 49.06 -13.46
CA LEU A 1021 11.51 48.08 -12.39
C LEU A 1021 12.95 47.85 -11.93
N GLU A 1022 13.90 47.89 -12.85
CA GLU A 1022 15.33 47.80 -12.54
C GLU A 1022 15.80 49.01 -11.74
N ASP A 1023 15.35 50.21 -12.12
CA ASP A 1023 15.61 51.44 -11.37
C ASP A 1023 15.02 51.37 -9.94
N TYR A 1024 13.82 50.80 -9.76
CA TYR A 1024 13.27 50.57 -8.43
C TYR A 1024 14.07 49.55 -7.61
N LEU A 1025 14.60 48.49 -8.23
CA LEU A 1025 15.49 47.53 -7.56
C LEU A 1025 16.85 48.15 -7.22
N GLU A 1026 17.39 49.01 -8.08
CA GLU A 1026 18.64 49.73 -7.83
C GLU A 1026 18.50 50.67 -6.63
N ASN A 1027 17.38 51.40 -6.54
CA ASN A 1027 17.06 52.28 -5.41
C ASN A 1027 16.99 51.56 -4.06
N VAL A 1028 16.66 50.26 -4.05
CA VAL A 1028 16.70 49.41 -2.84
C VAL A 1028 17.96 48.54 -2.75
N GLN A 1029 18.96 48.78 -3.60
CA GLN A 1029 20.23 48.04 -3.66
C GLN A 1029 20.06 46.53 -3.87
N LEU A 1030 19.17 46.14 -4.78
CA LEU A 1030 18.86 44.76 -5.14
C LEU A 1030 19.12 44.44 -6.62
N SER A 1031 19.78 45.31 -7.38
CA SER A 1031 20.08 45.09 -8.82
C SER A 1031 20.82 43.77 -9.08
N TYR A 1032 21.67 43.31 -8.15
CA TYR A 1032 22.39 42.02 -8.27
C TYR A 1032 21.47 40.79 -8.27
N ILE A 1033 20.24 40.86 -7.73
CA ILE A 1033 19.32 39.71 -7.74
C ILE A 1033 18.90 39.37 -9.17
N LEU A 1034 18.75 40.39 -10.02
CA LEU A 1034 18.37 40.22 -11.41
C LEU A 1034 19.40 39.38 -12.18
N SER A 1035 20.69 39.64 -11.95
CA SER A 1035 21.79 38.87 -12.56
C SER A 1035 22.03 37.52 -11.87
N ARG A 1036 21.80 37.42 -10.56
CA ARG A 1036 21.96 36.18 -9.78
C ARG A 1036 20.96 35.09 -10.15
N GLU A 1037 19.69 35.46 -10.36
CA GLU A 1037 18.59 34.49 -10.46
C GLU A 1037 18.09 34.24 -11.90
N GLY A 1038 18.69 34.90 -12.90
CA GLY A 1038 18.39 34.66 -14.31
C GLY A 1038 17.33 35.57 -14.94
N GLY A 1039 17.19 36.80 -14.44
CA GLY A 1039 16.35 37.84 -15.04
C GLY A 1039 14.90 37.90 -14.51
N TRP A 1040 14.10 38.80 -15.10
CA TRP A 1040 12.75 39.13 -14.63
C TRP A 1040 11.73 37.98 -14.70
N ASP A 1041 11.92 37.05 -15.64
CA ASP A 1041 11.03 35.91 -15.87
C ASP A 1041 11.48 34.63 -15.15
N ALA A 1042 12.53 34.70 -14.33
CA ALA A 1042 12.96 33.59 -13.48
C ALA A 1042 11.85 33.19 -12.50
N VAL A 1043 11.64 31.89 -12.29
CA VAL A 1043 10.65 31.35 -11.34
C VAL A 1043 11.38 30.52 -10.29
N GLN A 1044 11.28 30.94 -9.03
CA GLN A 1044 11.91 30.29 -7.88
C GLN A 1044 10.95 30.25 -6.69
N ASP A 1045 11.29 29.48 -5.66
CA ASP A 1045 10.64 29.63 -4.35
C ASP A 1045 11.22 30.86 -3.63
N TRP A 1046 10.70 32.04 -3.99
CA TRP A 1046 11.18 33.33 -3.49
C TRP A 1046 11.10 33.47 -1.96
N MET A 1047 10.28 32.64 -1.30
CA MET A 1047 10.23 32.61 0.15
C MET A 1047 11.49 31.99 0.76
N ASP A 1048 12.14 31.04 0.09
CA ASP A 1048 13.35 30.38 0.61
C ASP A 1048 14.63 30.98 0.01
N VAL A 1049 14.58 31.47 -1.23
CA VAL A 1049 15.75 32.02 -1.95
C VAL A 1049 16.17 33.42 -1.45
N LEU A 1050 15.20 34.23 -1.01
CA LEU A 1050 15.48 35.60 -0.53
C LEU A 1050 15.72 35.60 0.98
N SER A 1051 16.80 36.27 1.41
CA SER A 1051 17.04 36.56 2.82
C SER A 1051 15.98 37.51 3.40
N GLY A 1052 15.86 37.55 4.73
CA GLY A 1052 14.89 38.43 5.42
C GLY A 1052 15.03 39.91 5.04
N GLY A 1053 16.27 40.42 4.93
CA GLY A 1053 16.54 41.79 4.50
C GLY A 1053 16.26 42.02 3.02
N GLU A 1054 16.54 41.06 2.14
CA GLU A 1054 16.17 41.14 0.71
C GLU A 1054 14.64 41.16 0.54
N LYS A 1055 13.90 40.31 1.25
CA LYS A 1055 12.42 40.28 1.24
C LYS A 1055 11.81 41.63 1.62
N GLN A 1056 12.33 42.28 2.66
CA GLN A 1056 11.89 43.62 3.09
C GLN A 1056 12.18 44.68 2.02
N ARG A 1057 13.37 44.64 1.39
CA ARG A 1057 13.76 45.55 0.32
C ARG A 1057 12.94 45.35 -0.96
N VAL A 1058 12.61 44.12 -1.33
CA VAL A 1058 11.65 43.82 -2.43
C VAL A 1058 10.27 44.38 -2.12
N ALA A 1059 9.81 44.31 -0.86
CA ALA A 1059 8.54 44.90 -0.47
C ALA A 1059 8.54 46.45 -0.57
N MET A 1060 9.69 47.10 -0.36
CA MET A 1060 9.86 48.52 -0.61
C MET A 1060 9.90 48.86 -2.10
N ALA A 1061 10.57 48.06 -2.94
CA ALA A 1061 10.49 48.20 -4.39
C ALA A 1061 9.04 48.08 -4.90
N ARG A 1062 8.27 47.16 -4.31
CA ARG A 1062 6.82 47.01 -4.56
C ARG A 1062 6.04 48.27 -4.15
N LEU A 1063 6.39 48.92 -3.04
CA LEU A 1063 5.78 50.19 -2.64
C LEU A 1063 6.06 51.30 -3.67
N PHE A 1064 7.30 51.39 -4.16
CA PHE A 1064 7.70 52.40 -5.16
C PHE A 1064 6.98 52.22 -6.50
N TYR A 1065 6.82 50.97 -6.94
CA TYR A 1065 6.05 50.64 -8.14
C TYR A 1065 4.59 51.14 -8.07
N HIS A 1066 3.92 50.98 -6.91
CA HIS A 1066 2.52 51.39 -6.77
C HIS A 1066 2.33 52.88 -6.47
N ARG A 1067 3.36 53.54 -5.92
CA ARG A 1067 3.38 54.98 -5.58
C ARG A 1067 2.05 55.47 -4.94
N PRO A 1068 1.62 54.87 -3.83
CA PRO A 1068 0.35 55.21 -3.18
C PRO A 1068 0.40 56.61 -2.55
N GLN A 1069 -0.78 57.15 -2.22
CA GLN A 1069 -0.87 58.40 -1.46
C GLN A 1069 -0.45 58.23 0.00
N PHE A 1070 -0.89 57.14 0.61
CA PHE A 1070 -0.55 56.76 1.97
C PHE A 1070 0.09 55.37 1.97
N ALA A 1071 1.19 55.22 2.70
CA ALA A 1071 1.85 53.94 2.92
C ALA A 1071 1.86 53.63 4.41
N ILE A 1072 1.46 52.41 4.77
CA ILE A 1072 1.58 51.89 6.13
C ILE A 1072 2.77 50.95 6.15
N LEU A 1073 3.77 51.28 6.97
CA LEU A 1073 5.03 50.58 7.09
C LEU A 1073 5.11 49.93 8.47
N ASP A 1074 4.80 48.64 8.56
CA ASP A 1074 4.76 47.91 9.83
C ASP A 1074 6.07 47.17 10.07
N GLU A 1075 7.03 47.80 10.77
CA GLU A 1075 8.39 47.26 11.04
C GLU A 1075 9.10 46.72 9.78
N CYS A 1076 8.86 47.34 8.62
CA CYS A 1076 9.28 46.81 7.32
C CYS A 1076 10.78 46.92 7.03
N THR A 1077 11.57 47.58 7.90
CA THR A 1077 13.03 47.78 7.75
C THR A 1077 13.83 47.17 8.90
N SER A 1078 13.21 46.32 9.73
CA SER A 1078 13.84 45.73 10.92
C SER A 1078 15.08 44.88 10.63
N ALA A 1079 15.20 44.32 9.41
CA ALA A 1079 16.32 43.50 8.96
C ALA A 1079 17.21 44.24 7.94
N VAL A 1080 17.08 45.56 7.83
CA VAL A 1080 17.83 46.42 6.88
C VAL A 1080 18.76 47.37 7.65
N SER A 1081 19.95 47.62 7.08
CA SER A 1081 20.92 48.57 7.66
C SER A 1081 20.35 50.01 7.70
N VAL A 1082 20.84 50.83 8.64
CA VAL A 1082 20.34 52.19 8.88
C VAL A 1082 20.51 53.08 7.64
N ASP A 1083 21.61 52.92 6.93
CA ASP A 1083 21.99 53.70 5.76
C ASP A 1083 21.01 53.49 4.59
N VAL A 1084 20.65 52.22 4.34
CA VAL A 1084 19.66 51.84 3.31
C VAL A 1084 18.25 52.20 3.76
N GLU A 1085 17.93 52.02 5.05
CA GLU A 1085 16.66 52.48 5.64
C GLU A 1085 16.46 53.98 5.38
N GLY A 1086 17.43 54.82 5.73
CA GLY A 1086 17.35 56.27 5.51
C GLY A 1086 17.24 56.66 4.03
N ALA A 1087 17.84 55.90 3.11
CA ALA A 1087 17.68 56.13 1.68
C ALA A 1087 16.25 55.83 1.19
N MET A 1088 15.68 54.70 1.60
CA MET A 1088 14.31 54.31 1.21
C MET A 1088 13.25 55.30 1.73
N TYR A 1089 13.38 55.78 2.97
CA TYR A 1089 12.43 56.75 3.55
C TYR A 1089 12.56 58.15 2.91
N ARG A 1090 13.78 58.55 2.51
CA ARG A 1090 13.97 59.76 1.69
C ARG A 1090 13.27 59.64 0.34
N LEU A 1091 13.45 58.52 -0.34
CA LEU A 1091 12.80 58.27 -1.62
C LEU A 1091 11.26 58.28 -1.51
N CYS A 1092 10.69 57.74 -0.43
CA CYS A 1092 9.25 57.87 -0.17
C CYS A 1092 8.78 59.33 -0.10
N ARG A 1093 9.54 60.20 0.57
CA ARG A 1093 9.24 61.65 0.66
C ARG A 1093 9.36 62.33 -0.70
N ASP A 1094 10.42 62.02 -1.46
CA ASP A 1094 10.62 62.57 -2.81
C ASP A 1094 9.49 62.15 -3.76
N MET A 1095 8.96 60.94 -3.58
CA MET A 1095 7.78 60.44 -4.31
C MET A 1095 6.45 60.99 -3.80
N SER A 1096 6.45 61.84 -2.76
CA SER A 1096 5.27 62.43 -2.10
C SER A 1096 4.32 61.39 -1.46
N ILE A 1097 4.89 60.29 -0.94
CA ILE A 1097 4.15 59.24 -0.24
C ILE A 1097 4.05 59.60 1.24
N THR A 1098 2.84 59.63 1.79
CA THR A 1098 2.60 59.91 3.21
C THR A 1098 2.77 58.65 4.05
N LEU A 1099 3.62 58.68 5.07
CA LEU A 1099 4.05 57.48 5.81
C LEU A 1099 3.35 57.32 7.17
N PHE A 1100 2.80 56.13 7.42
CA PHE A 1100 2.41 55.65 8.75
C PHE A 1100 3.33 54.51 9.15
N THR A 1101 4.32 54.79 10.00
CA THR A 1101 5.38 53.84 10.29
C THR A 1101 5.28 53.32 11.71
N VAL A 1102 5.19 52.00 11.89
CA VAL A 1102 5.41 51.37 13.20
C VAL A 1102 6.87 51.00 13.31
N SER A 1103 7.56 51.63 14.27
CA SER A 1103 8.94 51.28 14.59
C SER A 1103 9.32 51.82 15.97
N HIS A 1104 10.28 51.16 16.59
CA HIS A 1104 10.93 51.59 17.82
C HIS A 1104 12.29 52.27 17.56
N ARG A 1105 12.73 52.35 16.30
CA ARG A 1105 14.06 52.86 15.94
C ARG A 1105 14.08 54.39 15.93
N LYS A 1106 15.04 54.99 16.65
CA LYS A 1106 15.25 56.45 16.68
C LYS A 1106 15.67 57.04 15.33
N SER A 1107 16.36 56.26 14.49
CA SER A 1107 16.78 56.68 13.13
C SER A 1107 15.63 57.20 12.27
N LEU A 1108 14.42 56.67 12.47
CA LEU A 1108 13.25 57.03 11.67
C LEU A 1108 12.58 58.33 12.12
N TRP A 1109 12.91 58.88 13.29
CA TRP A 1109 12.28 60.10 13.79
C TRP A 1109 12.56 61.32 12.90
N VAL A 1110 13.72 61.36 12.24
CA VAL A 1110 14.08 62.42 11.27
C VAL A 1110 13.14 62.45 10.05
N HIS A 1111 12.46 61.33 9.79
CA HIS A 1111 11.56 61.15 8.66
C HIS A 1111 10.08 61.36 9.00
N HIS A 1112 9.74 61.73 10.23
CA HIS A 1112 8.34 61.89 10.68
C HIS A 1112 8.11 63.22 11.42
N GLU A 1113 6.96 63.85 11.19
CA GLU A 1113 6.60 65.11 11.83
C GLU A 1113 5.76 64.93 13.10
N TYR A 1114 5.00 63.83 13.21
CA TYR A 1114 4.14 63.52 14.36
C TYR A 1114 4.41 62.12 14.91
N SER A 1115 4.13 61.94 16.20
CA SER A 1115 4.17 60.66 16.89
C SER A 1115 2.81 60.31 17.48
N LEU A 1116 2.38 59.06 17.28
CA LEU A 1116 1.23 58.45 17.91
C LEU A 1116 1.73 57.41 18.92
N TYR A 1117 1.72 57.75 20.21
CA TYR A 1117 2.12 56.85 21.28
C TYR A 1117 0.89 56.19 21.92
N MET A 1118 0.83 54.86 21.88
CA MET A 1118 -0.21 54.06 22.54
C MET A 1118 0.33 53.44 23.84
N ASP A 1119 -0.32 53.66 24.98
CA ASP A 1119 0.19 53.26 26.31
C ASP A 1119 -0.05 51.77 26.67
N GLY A 1120 -0.91 51.08 25.92
CA GLY A 1120 -1.32 49.70 26.17
C GLY A 1120 -2.33 49.50 27.31
N ARG A 1121 -2.80 50.59 27.94
CA ARG A 1121 -3.83 50.60 28.99
C ARG A 1121 -5.16 51.19 28.53
N GLY A 1122 -5.27 51.56 27.25
CA GLY A 1122 -6.50 52.10 26.66
C GLY A 1122 -6.41 53.58 26.26
N SER A 1123 -5.27 54.24 26.50
CA SER A 1123 -5.05 55.65 26.18
C SER A 1123 -4.02 55.81 25.05
N TYR A 1124 -4.08 56.94 24.36
CA TYR A 1124 -3.12 57.29 23.32
C TYR A 1124 -2.75 58.78 23.43
N LYS A 1125 -1.56 59.14 22.93
CA LYS A 1125 -1.10 60.53 22.77
C LYS A 1125 -0.70 60.75 21.32
N PHE A 1126 -1.16 61.84 20.73
CA PHE A 1126 -0.78 62.27 19.39
C PHE A 1126 -0.16 63.67 19.48
N GLU A 1127 1.13 63.78 19.21
CA GLU A 1127 1.90 65.02 19.38
C GLU A 1127 2.93 65.23 18.27
N LYS A 1128 3.28 66.48 18.01
CA LYS A 1128 4.32 66.84 17.02
C LYS A 1128 5.70 66.48 17.59
N ILE A 1129 6.55 65.86 16.77
CA ILE A 1129 7.90 65.48 17.17
C ILE A 1129 8.75 66.73 17.32
N ASP A 1130 9.35 66.91 18.50
CA ASP A 1130 10.30 67.98 18.78
C ASP A 1130 11.73 67.48 18.50
N HIS A 1131 12.35 67.99 17.43
CA HIS A 1131 13.72 67.63 17.04
C HIS A 1131 14.79 68.27 17.95
N SER A 1132 14.41 69.14 18.90
CA SER A 1132 15.35 69.83 19.81
C SER A 1132 15.58 69.14 21.15
N SER A 1133 14.86 68.05 21.44
CA SER A 1133 14.90 67.34 22.73
C SER A 1133 15.34 65.88 22.58
N GLU A 1134 16.59 65.66 22.12
CA GLU A 1134 17.21 64.33 21.96
C GLU A 1134 17.27 63.46 23.24
N ASN A 1135 16.93 64.01 24.42
CA ASN A 1135 17.12 63.36 25.73
C ASN A 1135 15.86 62.90 26.47
N LYS A 1136 14.63 63.01 25.94
CA LYS A 1136 13.42 62.80 26.79
C LYS A 1136 12.79 61.42 26.85
N PHE A 1137 13.22 60.42 26.07
CA PHE A 1137 12.67 59.07 26.21
C PHE A 1137 13.74 57.98 25.99
N GLY A 1138 14.03 57.24 27.06
CA GLY A 1138 14.96 56.12 27.06
C GLY A 1138 15.06 55.43 28.42
N SER A 1139 14.17 54.47 28.66
CA SER A 1139 14.48 53.14 29.22
C SER A 1139 13.35 52.19 28.85
#